data_AF-A0AAV0DXJ9-F1
#
_entry.id   AF-A0AAV0DXJ9-F1
#
_cell.length_a   1.000
_cell.length_b   1.000
_cell.length_c   1.000
_cell.angle_alpha   90.00
_cell.angle_beta   90.00
_cell.angle_gamma   90.00
#
_symmetry.space_group_name_H-M   'P 1'
#
loop_
_entity.id
_entity.type
_entity.pdbx_description
1 polymer ?
#
loop_
_entity_poly.entity_id
_entity_poly.type
_entity_poly.pdbx_seq_one_letter_code
_entity_poly.pdbx_strand_id
1 'polypeptide(L)'
;MARGINVIWPVVLIILVSSSCRRATSFTQAFSQTEEGAWMHGGRSRKRSSLELKGGPDDVAWVVQLSDLHFSIHHPERAHDFKAIVGPTLAMVNPSLVFITGDLTDGKSKDLLTMKQDEAEWVEYQKVMDDVIERSGLKRSNFYDLRGNHDSFGVPKTGGSFDFYSKYSINGQLGRRGPVNSVTLETGGHNLLFVEFDSSTSLGLRGPTNLFGHPNDQLLTDISSELSQFDPLPRKPVIKISLGHFPLSFSAAAYSGRTLKDIFLMHSLSAYLCGHLHTRFGNNLKRHHESNHQQFFQLNGQGLPVETPNEFSLKGRYEFWEWEVGDWRKSRAMRILAIDRGWISFVDVDFRSGAKKTIILPTFPLDSRFISDKQFQSNESLYVDPLLYSEIRVLLFSSSPIVSVVARIYDSRPGNLIVVFESPMKKTGNALSRGDLYTCPWNYKAFEDPSPERFLLKIEALDISGHSTLTELRPFSISGQRAKLGWSWKEFFVMGCQWDALYYPILWSFYFFALSILLIPKATLVFFRKQYAYKKLIANRGLLNYTTRTLVDIYSVPRLWYCMVSYLFYLILCPWLCGQVLMEGERGYMTYQGWILRSNTNEMPSEKPSVFGFPDVMVVVLPHLCFVVLPAILVMVAFLVERGIYQDSLRSLSRKKDDSDVKSNEISSSTCGRGDYRFVLLRVRLIRKIVLIISLAICWYHFLNCRDLCKAYDMNPFIHFPIYSMSVPLLLAYTIYRTRRI
;
A
#
# COMPACT_ATOMS: atom_id res chain seq x y z
N MET A 1 -7.09 -3.61 6.84
CA MET A 1 -6.56 -3.07 5.57
C MET A 1 -7.65 -2.82 4.51
N ALA A 2 -8.20 -3.83 3.82
CA ALA A 2 -9.08 -3.60 2.65
C ALA A 2 -10.46 -2.94 2.92
N ARG A 3 -11.03 -3.04 4.13
CA ARG A 3 -12.21 -2.23 4.51
C ARG A 3 -11.85 -0.77 4.78
N GLY A 4 -10.62 -0.48 5.24
CA GLY A 4 -10.16 0.89 5.49
C GLY A 4 -9.73 1.62 4.21
N ILE A 5 -8.98 0.96 3.32
CA ILE A 5 -8.47 1.55 2.07
C ILE A 5 -9.60 1.83 1.07
N ASN A 6 -10.56 0.91 0.90
CA ASN A 6 -11.76 1.16 0.07
C ASN A 6 -12.63 2.30 0.63
N VAL A 7 -12.49 2.60 1.93
CA VAL A 7 -13.23 3.66 2.60
C VAL A 7 -12.52 5.01 2.42
N ILE A 8 -11.20 5.08 2.29
CA ILE A 8 -10.45 6.35 2.08
C ILE A 8 -10.70 6.99 0.69
N TRP A 9 -11.29 6.25 -0.26
CA TRP A 9 -11.57 6.64 -1.66
C TRP A 9 -12.14 8.06 -1.88
N PRO A 10 -13.15 8.54 -1.14
CA PRO A 10 -13.73 9.87 -1.36
C PRO A 10 -12.88 11.01 -0.80
N VAL A 11 -12.07 10.75 0.24
CA VAL A 11 -11.38 11.77 1.03
C VAL A 11 -10.18 12.33 0.29
N VAL A 12 -9.39 11.46 -0.34
CA VAL A 12 -8.23 11.88 -1.13
C VAL A 12 -8.68 12.64 -2.38
N LEU A 13 -9.81 12.28 -2.98
CA LEU A 13 -10.39 13.01 -4.12
C LEU A 13 -10.79 14.45 -3.73
N ILE A 14 -11.36 14.64 -2.53
CA ILE A 14 -11.73 15.97 -2.01
C ILE A 14 -10.48 16.82 -1.73
N ILE A 15 -9.42 16.22 -1.18
CA ILE A 15 -8.16 16.93 -0.91
C ILE A 15 -7.45 17.31 -2.22
N LEU A 16 -7.35 16.38 -3.18
CA LEU A 16 -6.70 16.62 -4.49
C LEU A 16 -7.39 17.72 -5.31
N VAL A 17 -8.73 17.82 -5.26
CA VAL A 17 -9.47 18.90 -5.96
C VAL A 17 -9.30 20.26 -5.26
N SER A 18 -9.03 20.27 -3.95
CA SER A 18 -8.81 21.51 -3.18
C SER A 18 -7.37 22.03 -3.21
N SER A 19 -6.38 21.18 -3.50
CA SER A 19 -4.95 21.53 -3.51
C SER A 19 -4.42 22.06 -4.85
N SER A 20 -5.22 22.07 -5.91
CA SER A 20 -4.81 22.59 -7.24
C SER A 20 -4.70 24.12 -7.31
N CYS A 21 -4.93 24.84 -6.21
CA CYS A 21 -4.69 26.28 -6.11
C CYS A 21 -4.13 26.63 -4.73
N ARG A 22 -2.80 26.55 -4.58
CA ARG A 22 -1.94 27.52 -3.85
C ARG A 22 -0.49 27.04 -3.86
N ARG A 23 0.42 27.93 -4.27
CA ARG A 23 1.87 27.80 -4.09
C ARG A 23 2.17 27.46 -2.62
N ALA A 24 2.93 26.40 -2.41
CA ALA A 24 3.43 26.00 -1.11
C ALA A 24 4.30 27.10 -0.51
N THR A 25 3.99 27.51 0.72
CA THR A 25 4.98 28.16 1.59
C THR A 25 5.84 27.06 2.20
N SER A 26 7.10 27.02 1.79
CA SER A 26 8.15 26.18 2.37
C SER A 26 8.34 26.53 3.84
N PHE A 27 8.07 25.59 4.75
CA PHE A 27 8.67 25.61 6.06
C PHE A 27 10.07 25.00 5.94
N THR A 28 11.06 25.85 5.70
CA THR A 28 12.48 25.51 5.82
C THR A 28 12.83 25.47 7.30
N GLN A 29 12.89 24.27 7.88
CA GLN A 29 13.64 24.04 9.10
C GLN A 29 15.09 23.83 8.67
N ALA A 30 15.89 24.90 8.77
CA ALA A 30 17.33 24.82 8.56
C ALA A 30 17.94 24.00 9.69
N PHE A 31 18.43 22.79 9.37
CA PHE A 31 19.31 22.03 10.23
C PHE A 31 20.67 21.92 9.55
N SER A 32 21.69 22.47 10.21
CA SER A 32 23.07 22.40 9.80
C SER A 32 23.55 20.95 9.86
N GLN A 33 23.98 20.42 8.71
CA GLN A 33 24.81 19.23 8.68
C GLN A 33 26.13 19.54 9.40
N THR A 34 26.34 18.87 10.53
CA THR A 34 27.67 18.71 11.11
C THR A 34 27.95 17.21 11.10
N GLU A 35 28.79 16.81 10.16
CA GLU A 35 29.42 15.50 10.15
C GLU A 35 30.44 15.47 11.31
N GLU A 36 30.12 14.73 12.37
CA GLU A 36 31.14 14.18 13.25
C GLU A 36 31.05 12.66 13.20
N GLY A 37 32.01 12.08 12.48
CA GLY A 37 32.19 10.64 12.38
C GLY A 37 32.72 10.09 13.70
N ALA A 38 31.93 9.20 14.32
CA ALA A 38 32.41 8.28 15.34
C ALA A 38 32.22 6.85 14.81
N TRP A 39 33.25 6.35 14.12
CA TRP A 39 33.36 4.95 13.71
C TRP A 39 33.65 4.10 14.96
N MET A 40 32.60 3.56 15.58
CA MET A 40 32.74 2.51 16.59
C MET A 40 32.51 1.15 15.94
N HIS A 41 33.61 0.51 15.55
CA HIS A 41 33.63 -0.88 15.07
C HIS A 41 33.30 -1.86 16.21
N GLY A 42 32.02 -2.23 16.33
CA GLY A 42 31.56 -3.40 17.09
C GLY A 42 31.29 -4.58 16.16
N GLY A 43 32.35 -5.21 15.64
CA GLY A 43 32.25 -6.32 14.70
C GLY A 43 31.76 -7.62 15.35
N ARG A 44 30.45 -7.88 15.32
CA ARG A 44 29.94 -9.26 15.34
C ARG A 44 30.08 -9.82 13.92
N SER A 45 30.93 -10.82 13.73
CA SER A 45 31.09 -11.53 12.46
C SER A 45 29.74 -12.11 12.01
N ARG A 46 29.05 -11.40 11.10
CA ARG A 46 27.86 -11.90 10.41
C ARG A 46 28.34 -12.97 9.42
N LYS A 47 27.77 -14.17 9.53
CA LYS A 47 28.15 -15.32 8.69
C LYS A 47 27.58 -15.11 7.29
N ARG A 48 28.40 -14.57 6.39
CA ARG A 48 28.04 -14.33 4.98
C ARG A 48 28.01 -15.66 4.22
N SER A 49 26.96 -15.90 3.45
CA SER A 49 26.82 -17.10 2.61
C SER A 49 27.05 -16.77 1.14
N SER A 50 27.99 -17.47 0.51
CA SER A 50 28.16 -17.50 -0.94
C SER A 50 27.81 -18.90 -1.47
N LEU A 51 27.15 -18.96 -2.63
CA LEU A 51 26.87 -20.20 -3.34
C LEU A 51 27.37 -20.09 -4.77
N GLU A 52 28.20 -21.05 -5.15
CA GLU A 52 28.62 -21.23 -6.54
C GLU A 52 27.49 -21.95 -7.31
N LEU A 53 27.06 -21.38 -8.44
CA LEU A 53 26.06 -22.00 -9.30
C LEU A 53 26.65 -23.24 -9.98
N LYS A 54 26.10 -24.41 -9.66
CA LYS A 54 26.50 -25.68 -10.27
C LYS A 54 25.42 -26.21 -11.21
N GLY A 55 25.86 -26.59 -12.40
CA GLY A 55 25.07 -27.38 -13.35
C GLY A 55 23.92 -26.65 -14.04
N GLY A 56 23.88 -25.32 -14.14
CA GLY A 56 22.88 -24.60 -14.95
C GLY A 56 23.44 -24.14 -16.32
N PRO A 57 22.63 -23.52 -17.19
CA PRO A 57 23.12 -22.82 -18.37
C PRO A 57 24.11 -21.72 -18.00
N ASP A 58 25.09 -21.48 -18.88
CA ASP A 58 26.15 -20.51 -18.63
C ASP A 58 25.60 -19.10 -18.37
N ASP A 59 26.02 -18.52 -17.24
CA ASP A 59 25.64 -17.18 -16.78
C ASP A 59 24.12 -16.97 -16.62
N VAL A 60 23.38 -18.04 -16.27
CA VAL A 60 21.94 -17.99 -15.97
C VAL A 60 21.67 -18.48 -14.54
N ALA A 61 20.89 -17.70 -13.80
CA ALA A 61 20.38 -18.08 -12.48
C ALA A 61 18.89 -17.75 -12.39
N TRP A 62 18.13 -18.58 -11.66
CA TRP A 62 16.77 -18.25 -11.28
C TRP A 62 16.49 -18.57 -9.82
N VAL A 63 15.55 -17.83 -9.26
CA VAL A 63 15.08 -17.92 -7.88
C VAL A 63 13.56 -17.87 -7.87
N VAL A 64 12.96 -18.40 -6.80
CA VAL A 64 11.51 -18.36 -6.57
C VAL A 64 11.20 -17.39 -5.45
N GLN A 65 10.13 -16.61 -5.60
CA GLN A 65 9.53 -15.79 -4.54
C GLN A 65 8.08 -16.22 -4.30
N LEU A 66 7.74 -16.43 -3.04
CA LEU A 66 6.39 -16.65 -2.51
C LEU A 66 6.13 -15.59 -1.42
N SER A 67 4.87 -15.25 -1.18
CA SER A 67 4.51 -14.28 -0.15
C SER A 67 3.07 -14.48 0.33
N ASP A 68 2.76 -13.93 1.50
CA ASP A 68 1.40 -13.82 2.02
C ASP A 68 0.71 -15.19 2.03
N LEU A 69 1.35 -16.13 2.73
CA LEU A 69 0.91 -17.52 2.89
C LEU A 69 -0.37 -17.59 3.70
N HIS A 70 -0.38 -16.86 4.82
CA HIS A 70 -1.47 -16.82 5.80
C HIS A 70 -1.99 -18.21 6.15
N PHE A 71 -1.10 -19.14 6.51
CA PHE A 71 -1.55 -20.42 7.04
C PHE A 71 -2.37 -20.21 8.29
N SER A 72 -3.48 -20.95 8.39
CA SER A 72 -4.43 -20.74 9.44
C SER A 72 -5.19 -21.98 9.79
N ILE A 73 -5.41 -22.18 11.09
CA ILE A 73 -6.29 -23.22 11.63
C ILE A 73 -7.74 -23.05 11.15
N HIS A 74 -8.14 -21.86 10.72
CA HIS A 74 -9.47 -21.57 10.18
C HIS A 74 -9.57 -21.77 8.67
N HIS A 75 -8.42 -21.89 7.99
CA HIS A 75 -8.29 -22.01 6.55
C HIS A 75 -7.20 -23.04 6.17
N PRO A 76 -7.36 -24.31 6.60
CA PRO A 76 -6.35 -25.35 6.39
C PRO A 76 -6.11 -25.67 4.91
N GLU A 77 -7.03 -25.29 4.01
CA GLU A 77 -6.85 -25.44 2.57
C GLU A 77 -5.60 -24.70 2.06
N ARG A 78 -5.22 -23.58 2.68
CA ARG A 78 -4.06 -22.78 2.24
C ARG A 78 -2.76 -23.56 2.40
N ALA A 79 -2.58 -24.21 3.55
CA ALA A 79 -1.45 -25.07 3.88
C ALA A 79 -1.47 -26.37 3.07
N HIS A 80 -2.66 -26.98 2.94
CA HIS A 80 -2.84 -28.20 2.16
C HIS A 80 -2.49 -28.02 0.68
N ASP A 81 -2.99 -26.95 0.05
CA ASP A 81 -2.67 -26.62 -1.33
C ASP A 81 -1.17 -26.31 -1.48
N PHE A 82 -0.58 -25.61 -0.50
CA PHE A 82 0.83 -25.21 -0.55
C PHE A 82 1.74 -26.44 -0.60
N LYS A 83 1.58 -27.38 0.35
CA LYS A 83 2.36 -28.62 0.33
C LYS A 83 2.11 -29.44 -0.94
N ALA A 84 0.86 -29.52 -1.40
CA ALA A 84 0.49 -30.33 -2.55
C ALA A 84 1.11 -29.82 -3.85
N ILE A 85 1.18 -28.49 -4.04
CA ILE A 85 1.57 -27.84 -5.29
C ILE A 85 3.03 -27.39 -5.27
N VAL A 86 3.45 -26.69 -4.21
CA VAL A 86 4.74 -25.97 -4.20
C VAL A 86 5.92 -26.93 -4.16
N GLY A 87 5.88 -27.99 -3.34
CA GLY A 87 6.96 -28.99 -3.29
C GLY A 87 7.29 -29.57 -4.67
N PRO A 88 6.33 -30.21 -5.37
CA PRO A 88 6.52 -30.72 -6.74
C PRO A 88 6.89 -29.65 -7.76
N THR A 89 6.32 -28.45 -7.67
CA THR A 89 6.67 -27.36 -8.58
C THR A 89 8.11 -26.91 -8.38
N LEU A 90 8.60 -26.82 -7.14
CA LEU A 90 9.99 -26.52 -6.86
C LEU A 90 10.94 -27.62 -7.34
N ALA A 91 10.54 -28.89 -7.27
CA ALA A 91 11.31 -29.99 -7.86
C ALA A 91 11.43 -29.85 -9.39
N MET A 92 10.34 -29.45 -10.06
CA MET A 92 10.31 -29.21 -11.50
C MET A 92 11.14 -27.97 -11.91
N VAL A 93 11.02 -26.86 -11.17
CA VAL A 93 11.72 -25.61 -11.46
C VAL A 93 13.20 -25.66 -11.05
N ASN A 94 13.53 -26.41 -10.00
CA ASN A 94 14.85 -26.54 -9.41
C ASN A 94 15.60 -25.19 -9.23
N PRO A 95 15.00 -24.21 -8.51
CA PRO A 95 15.56 -22.87 -8.35
C PRO A 95 16.81 -22.86 -7.45
N SER A 96 17.61 -21.79 -7.60
CA SER A 96 18.85 -21.63 -6.83
C SER A 96 18.56 -21.27 -5.37
N LEU A 97 17.55 -20.42 -5.17
CA LEU A 97 17.07 -19.95 -3.88
C LEU A 97 15.54 -19.85 -3.91
N VAL A 98 14.92 -19.97 -2.73
CA VAL A 98 13.49 -19.77 -2.52
C VAL A 98 13.32 -18.73 -1.41
N PHE A 99 12.65 -17.63 -1.73
CA PHE A 99 12.34 -16.56 -0.80
C PHE A 99 10.86 -16.55 -0.44
N ILE A 100 10.55 -16.37 0.84
CA ILE A 100 9.19 -16.27 1.38
C ILE A 100 9.05 -14.92 2.08
N THR A 101 8.48 -13.93 1.39
CA THR A 101 8.52 -12.51 1.77
C THR A 101 7.42 -12.09 2.76
N GLY A 102 7.21 -12.88 3.81
CA GLY A 102 6.37 -12.52 4.95
C GLY A 102 4.91 -12.97 4.89
N ASP A 103 4.21 -12.66 5.99
CA ASP A 103 2.85 -13.12 6.31
C ASP A 103 2.73 -14.64 6.19
N LEU A 104 3.61 -15.32 6.94
CA LEU A 104 3.73 -16.78 6.99
C LEU A 104 2.49 -17.42 7.62
N THR A 105 1.99 -16.80 8.69
CA THR A 105 0.79 -17.21 9.45
C THR A 105 -0.33 -16.15 9.35
N ASP A 106 -1.58 -16.49 9.67
CA ASP A 106 -2.71 -15.55 9.55
C ASP A 106 -2.92 -14.74 10.85
N GLY A 107 -2.64 -15.30 12.02
CA GLY A 107 -2.73 -14.60 13.31
C GLY A 107 -4.07 -13.90 13.53
N LYS A 108 -5.17 -14.47 12.99
CA LYS A 108 -6.51 -13.88 12.97
C LYS A 108 -7.54 -14.86 13.51
N SER A 109 -8.41 -14.36 14.38
CA SER A 109 -9.59 -15.10 14.81
C SER A 109 -10.53 -15.39 13.62
N LYS A 110 -11.38 -16.41 13.78
CA LYS A 110 -12.40 -16.80 12.78
C LYS A 110 -13.30 -15.64 12.32
N ASP A 111 -13.62 -14.69 13.21
CA ASP A 111 -14.43 -13.51 12.88
C ASP A 111 -13.60 -12.35 12.28
N LEU A 112 -12.28 -12.50 12.19
CA LEU A 112 -11.29 -11.56 11.66
C LEU A 112 -11.13 -10.28 12.50
N LEU A 113 -11.66 -10.25 13.73
CA LEU A 113 -11.70 -9.05 14.57
C LEU A 113 -10.59 -9.03 15.62
N THR A 114 -10.08 -10.18 16.04
CA THR A 114 -8.94 -10.27 16.97
C THR A 114 -7.71 -10.71 16.19
N MET A 115 -6.62 -9.96 16.31
CA MET A 115 -5.37 -10.21 15.60
C MET A 115 -4.24 -10.41 16.61
N LYS A 116 -3.74 -11.64 16.73
CA LYS A 116 -2.71 -12.07 17.68
C LYS A 116 -2.04 -13.36 17.20
N GLN A 117 -0.83 -13.64 17.69
CA GLN A 117 -0.16 -14.90 17.38
C GLN A 117 -0.96 -16.14 17.83
N ASP A 118 -0.93 -17.18 17.01
CA ASP A 118 -1.44 -18.52 17.31
C ASP A 118 -0.35 -19.55 17.03
N GLU A 119 0.15 -20.22 18.07
CA GLU A 119 1.26 -21.17 17.95
C GLU A 119 0.90 -22.38 17.07
N ALA A 120 -0.38 -22.76 16.98
CA ALA A 120 -0.80 -23.88 16.14
C ALA A 120 -0.57 -23.59 14.65
N GLU A 121 -0.75 -22.35 14.20
CA GLU A 121 -0.46 -21.93 12.83
C GLU A 121 1.04 -22.00 12.52
N TRP A 122 1.89 -21.68 13.50
CA TRP A 122 3.35 -21.79 13.36
C TRP A 122 3.86 -23.22 13.34
N VAL A 123 3.26 -24.10 14.16
CA VAL A 123 3.53 -25.54 14.12
C VAL A 123 3.09 -26.13 12.77
N GLU A 124 1.97 -25.67 12.21
CA GLU A 124 1.56 -26.04 10.85
C GLU A 124 2.55 -25.54 9.80
N TYR A 125 2.96 -24.27 9.87
CA TYR A 125 3.96 -23.70 8.98
C TYR A 125 5.24 -24.52 8.93
N GLN A 126 5.82 -24.84 10.10
CA GLN A 126 7.03 -25.64 10.18
C GLN A 126 6.86 -27.00 9.48
N LYS A 127 5.78 -27.72 9.77
CA LYS A 127 5.49 -29.04 9.16
C LYS A 127 5.30 -28.95 7.64
N VAL A 128 4.59 -27.94 7.16
CA VAL A 128 4.36 -27.72 5.74
C VAL A 128 5.66 -27.41 5.02
N MET A 129 6.51 -26.56 5.60
CA MET A 129 7.80 -26.23 5.01
C MET A 129 8.75 -27.42 5.01
N ASP A 130 8.74 -28.25 6.06
CA ASP A 130 9.52 -29.49 6.09
C ASP A 130 9.14 -30.43 4.93
N ASP A 131 7.84 -30.64 4.68
CA ASP A 131 7.33 -31.44 3.55
C ASP A 131 7.71 -30.81 2.20
N VAL A 132 7.58 -29.49 2.05
CA VAL A 132 7.94 -28.78 0.81
C VAL A 132 9.43 -28.90 0.52
N ILE A 133 10.29 -28.74 1.54
CA ILE A 133 11.73 -28.90 1.40
C ILE A 133 12.06 -30.33 0.96
N GLU A 134 11.50 -31.34 1.62
CA GLU A 134 11.70 -32.75 1.27
C GLU A 134 11.27 -33.05 -0.17
N ARG A 135 10.03 -32.70 -0.54
CA ARG A 135 9.47 -33.00 -1.86
C ARG A 135 10.10 -32.18 -2.99
N SER A 136 10.67 -31.02 -2.68
CA SER A 136 11.39 -30.21 -3.66
C SER A 136 12.78 -30.77 -4.00
N GLY A 137 13.38 -31.58 -3.13
CA GLY A 137 14.76 -32.03 -3.24
C GLY A 137 15.80 -30.91 -3.04
N LEU A 138 15.38 -29.70 -2.67
CA LEU A 138 16.26 -28.56 -2.42
C LEU A 138 16.84 -28.62 -0.99
N LYS A 139 18.03 -28.04 -0.80
CA LYS A 139 18.62 -27.93 0.54
C LYS A 139 17.85 -26.91 1.38
N ARG A 140 17.60 -27.20 2.65
CA ARG A 140 16.98 -26.26 3.60
C ARG A 140 17.69 -24.90 3.66
N SER A 141 19.02 -24.88 3.49
CA SER A 141 19.83 -23.66 3.45
C SER A 141 19.53 -22.71 2.28
N ASN A 142 18.80 -23.19 1.26
CA ASN A 142 18.44 -22.40 0.08
C ASN A 142 17.10 -21.67 0.26
N PHE A 143 16.38 -21.92 1.36
CA PHE A 143 15.12 -21.25 1.70
C PHE A 143 15.39 -20.08 2.64
N TYR A 144 14.77 -18.94 2.39
CA TYR A 144 14.87 -17.71 3.17
C TYR A 144 13.44 -17.23 3.43
N ASP A 145 13.09 -16.99 4.68
CA ASP A 145 11.78 -16.48 5.07
C ASP A 145 11.94 -15.26 6.00
N LEU A 146 11.10 -14.25 5.84
CA LEU A 146 11.08 -13.06 6.69
C LEU A 146 9.71 -12.87 7.32
N ARG A 147 9.62 -11.98 8.30
CA ARG A 147 8.34 -11.62 8.93
C ARG A 147 7.53 -10.67 8.07
N GLY A 148 6.22 -10.90 8.03
CA GLY A 148 5.26 -9.86 7.71
C GLY A 148 4.60 -9.25 8.95
N ASN A 149 3.61 -8.39 8.74
CA ASN A 149 2.89 -7.78 9.85
C ASN A 149 2.01 -8.78 10.61
N HIS A 150 1.55 -9.85 9.95
CA HIS A 150 0.79 -10.90 10.60
C HIS A 150 1.63 -11.74 11.56
N ASP A 151 2.90 -11.93 11.22
CA ASP A 151 3.85 -12.73 12.00
C ASP A 151 4.32 -12.02 13.28
N SER A 152 3.88 -10.78 13.50
CA SER A 152 4.22 -9.96 14.65
C SER A 152 3.00 -9.52 15.47
N PHE A 153 1.77 -9.91 15.14
CA PHE A 153 0.59 -9.43 15.86
C PHE A 153 0.62 -9.72 17.36
N GLY A 154 0.64 -8.65 18.16
CA GLY A 154 0.64 -8.71 19.62
C GLY A 154 1.96 -9.18 20.25
N VAL A 155 3.04 -9.33 19.48
CA VAL A 155 4.34 -9.80 20.01
C VAL A 155 4.99 -8.68 20.84
N PRO A 156 5.18 -8.86 22.16
CA PRO A 156 5.70 -7.79 23.02
C PRO A 156 7.18 -7.47 22.77
N LYS A 157 7.96 -8.47 22.33
CA LYS A 157 9.40 -8.31 22.11
C LYS A 157 9.92 -9.40 21.17
N THR A 158 10.68 -9.00 20.16
CA THR A 158 11.48 -9.93 19.33
C THR A 158 12.45 -10.75 20.20
N GLY A 159 12.46 -12.06 20.00
CA GLY A 159 13.19 -13.06 20.78
C GLY A 159 12.50 -13.47 22.08
N GLY A 160 11.31 -12.92 22.39
CA GLY A 160 10.52 -13.28 23.55
C GLY A 160 9.72 -14.58 23.40
N SER A 161 8.94 -14.94 24.41
CA SER A 161 8.13 -16.17 24.45
C SER A 161 7.07 -16.25 23.34
N PHE A 162 6.49 -15.10 22.95
CA PHE A 162 5.48 -15.00 21.89
C PHE A 162 6.08 -14.76 20.49
N ASP A 163 7.40 -14.68 20.37
CA ASP A 163 8.06 -14.59 19.08
C ASP A 163 8.22 -15.97 18.45
N PHE A 164 7.12 -16.45 17.87
CA PHE A 164 7.06 -17.74 17.22
C PHE A 164 7.83 -17.79 15.91
N TYR A 165 8.01 -16.67 15.21
CA TYR A 165 8.89 -16.62 14.04
C TYR A 165 10.30 -17.08 14.40
N SER A 166 10.92 -16.52 15.44
CA SER A 166 12.28 -16.91 15.86
C SER A 166 12.39 -18.39 16.25
N LYS A 167 11.27 -19.00 16.65
CA LYS A 167 11.17 -20.40 17.07
C LYS A 167 10.86 -21.35 15.91
N TYR A 168 10.03 -20.99 14.93
CA TYR A 168 9.48 -21.93 13.95
C TYR A 168 9.88 -21.64 12.50
N SER A 169 10.33 -20.42 12.18
CA SER A 169 10.72 -20.04 10.82
C SER A 169 11.99 -20.75 10.36
N ILE A 170 12.18 -20.88 9.06
CA ILE A 170 13.36 -21.50 8.46
C ILE A 170 14.62 -20.69 8.82
N ASN A 171 14.57 -19.37 8.74
CA ASN A 171 15.63 -18.47 9.17
C ASN A 171 15.93 -18.63 10.66
N GLY A 172 14.88 -18.70 11.51
CA GLY A 172 15.02 -18.92 12.95
C GLY A 172 15.71 -20.25 13.29
N GLN A 173 15.30 -21.33 12.62
CA GLN A 173 15.84 -22.69 12.75
C GLN A 173 17.29 -22.81 12.25
N LEU A 174 17.66 -22.06 11.20
CA LEU A 174 19.02 -22.01 10.68
C LEU A 174 19.92 -20.99 11.40
N GLY A 175 19.41 -20.32 12.45
CA GLY A 175 20.18 -19.35 13.22
C GLY A 175 20.38 -17.99 12.52
N ARG A 176 19.65 -17.73 11.42
CA ARG A 176 19.60 -16.44 10.71
C ARG A 176 18.67 -15.45 11.43
N ARG A 177 19.00 -15.17 12.69
CA ARG A 177 18.15 -14.38 13.63
C ARG A 177 18.36 -12.86 13.55
N GLY A 178 19.27 -12.40 12.70
CA GLY A 178 19.48 -10.97 12.47
C GLY A 178 18.34 -10.36 11.67
N PRO A 179 18.11 -9.05 11.77
CA PRO A 179 17.09 -8.35 10.99
C PRO A 179 17.50 -8.16 9.53
N VAL A 180 18.75 -8.48 9.16
CA VAL A 180 19.26 -8.46 7.79
C VAL A 180 20.04 -9.75 7.55
N ASN A 181 19.73 -10.43 6.45
CA ASN A 181 20.46 -11.59 5.96
C ASN A 181 20.83 -11.37 4.50
N SER A 182 22.02 -11.79 4.08
CA SER A 182 22.47 -11.65 2.69
C SER A 182 23.02 -12.95 2.14
N VAL A 183 22.75 -13.20 0.86
CA VAL A 183 23.30 -14.34 0.13
C VAL A 183 23.78 -13.91 -1.25
N THR A 184 24.97 -14.37 -1.63
CA THR A 184 25.54 -14.11 -2.95
C THR A 184 25.53 -15.38 -3.79
N LEU A 185 24.93 -15.31 -4.98
CA LEU A 185 25.09 -16.33 -6.01
C LEU A 185 26.18 -15.89 -6.99
N GLU A 186 27.19 -16.72 -7.19
CA GLU A 186 28.26 -16.45 -8.15
C GLU A 186 27.95 -17.15 -9.47
N THR A 187 27.80 -16.38 -10.55
CA THR A 187 27.69 -16.88 -11.93
C THR A 187 29.04 -16.77 -12.64
N GLY A 188 29.13 -17.23 -13.89
CA GLY A 188 30.32 -17.06 -14.72
C GLY A 188 30.72 -15.59 -14.90
N GLY A 189 29.75 -14.73 -15.23
CA GLY A 189 29.97 -13.31 -15.55
C GLY A 189 29.63 -12.31 -14.43
N HIS A 190 28.81 -12.70 -13.45
CA HIS A 190 28.17 -11.78 -12.50
C HIS A 190 28.16 -12.32 -11.07
N ASN A 191 28.05 -11.41 -10.10
CA ASN A 191 27.69 -11.74 -8.73
C ASN A 191 26.27 -11.25 -8.46
N LEU A 192 25.39 -12.10 -7.96
CA LEU A 192 24.02 -11.76 -7.61
C LEU A 192 23.90 -11.67 -6.10
N LEU A 193 23.84 -10.45 -5.57
CA LEU A 193 23.70 -10.19 -4.13
C LEU A 193 22.21 -10.00 -3.80
N PHE A 194 21.70 -10.89 -2.96
CA PHE A 194 20.37 -10.77 -2.36
C PHE A 194 20.49 -10.31 -0.92
N VAL A 195 19.78 -9.26 -0.54
CA VAL A 195 19.72 -8.73 0.83
C VAL A 195 18.27 -8.75 1.33
N GLU A 196 17.98 -9.68 2.21
CA GLU A 196 16.70 -9.82 2.91
C GLU A 196 16.71 -9.00 4.20
N PHE A 197 15.61 -8.34 4.53
CA PHE A 197 15.48 -7.62 5.80
C PHE A 197 14.08 -7.71 6.42
N ASP A 198 14.05 -7.69 7.76
CA ASP A 198 12.85 -7.59 8.59
C ASP A 198 12.66 -6.14 9.04
N SER A 199 11.71 -5.44 8.42
CA SER A 199 11.29 -4.10 8.83
C SER A 199 10.04 -4.10 9.70
N SER A 200 9.61 -5.24 10.25
CA SER A 200 8.53 -5.26 11.24
C SER A 200 8.92 -4.48 12.50
N THR A 201 7.93 -3.89 13.17
CA THR A 201 8.17 -3.18 14.44
C THR A 201 8.72 -4.15 15.48
N SER A 202 9.71 -3.71 16.26
CA SER A 202 10.26 -4.49 17.38
C SER A 202 9.22 -4.83 18.45
N LEU A 203 8.18 -4.00 18.53
CA LEU A 203 6.99 -4.16 19.34
C LEU A 203 5.79 -4.39 18.42
N GLY A 204 5.39 -5.64 18.25
CA GLY A 204 4.32 -6.06 17.36
C GLY A 204 2.93 -5.72 17.90
N LEU A 205 2.31 -4.66 17.39
CA LEU A 205 0.98 -4.24 17.85
C LEU A 205 -0.09 -5.24 17.37
N ARG A 206 -1.17 -5.42 18.13
CA ARG A 206 -2.38 -6.05 17.60
C ARG A 206 -2.94 -5.20 16.46
N GLY A 207 -3.49 -5.87 15.45
CA GLY A 207 -4.24 -5.19 14.40
C GLY A 207 -5.51 -4.53 14.95
N PRO A 208 -6.08 -3.53 14.23
CA PRO A 208 -5.71 -3.12 12.88
C PRO A 208 -4.47 -2.20 12.76
N THR A 209 -3.84 -1.76 13.85
CA THR A 209 -2.73 -0.78 13.84
C THR A 209 -1.33 -1.43 13.76
N ASN A 210 -1.18 -2.47 12.94
CA ASN A 210 0.11 -3.10 12.62
C ASN A 210 0.11 -3.43 11.12
N LEU A 211 0.36 -2.39 10.33
CA LEU A 211 0.14 -2.29 8.90
C LEU A 211 1.43 -1.87 8.16
N PHE A 212 2.23 -0.97 8.74
CA PHE A 212 3.43 -0.43 8.10
C PHE A 212 4.68 -1.20 8.52
N GLY A 213 5.68 -1.21 7.65
CA GLY A 213 7.06 -1.47 8.03
C GLY A 213 7.62 -0.27 8.81
N HIS A 214 8.40 -0.53 9.85
CA HIS A 214 8.99 0.45 10.75
C HIS A 214 10.52 0.32 10.77
N PRO A 215 11.21 0.65 9.65
CA PRO A 215 12.66 0.64 9.64
C PRO A 215 13.21 1.67 10.63
N ASN A 216 14.18 1.27 11.43
CA ASN A 216 14.94 2.18 12.29
C ASN A 216 16.32 2.49 11.64
N ASP A 217 16.99 3.51 12.16
CA ASP A 217 18.28 3.96 11.62
C ASP A 217 19.37 2.87 11.63
N GLN A 218 19.34 2.00 12.64
CA GLN A 218 20.25 0.85 12.71
C GLN A 218 19.97 -0.15 11.59
N LEU A 219 18.70 -0.48 11.31
CA LEU A 219 18.31 -1.38 10.22
C LEU A 219 18.75 -0.82 8.87
N LEU A 220 18.52 0.48 8.63
CA LEU A 220 18.93 1.14 7.39
C LEU A 220 20.46 1.10 7.22
N THR A 221 21.20 1.27 8.31
CA THR A 221 22.67 1.16 8.34
C THR A 221 23.14 -0.26 8.08
N ASP A 222 22.47 -1.25 8.67
CA ASP A 222 22.77 -2.67 8.48
C ASP A 222 22.53 -3.10 7.02
N ILE A 223 21.40 -2.72 6.43
CA ILE A 223 21.09 -2.96 5.01
C ILE A 223 22.15 -2.30 4.13
N SER A 224 22.48 -1.04 4.40
CA SER A 224 23.51 -0.31 3.67
C SER A 224 24.87 -1.00 3.74
N SER A 225 25.23 -1.53 4.91
CA SER A 225 26.49 -2.26 5.10
C SER A 225 26.53 -3.56 4.30
N GLU A 226 25.42 -4.30 4.20
CA GLU A 226 25.39 -5.54 3.40
C GLU A 226 25.40 -5.22 1.89
N LEU A 227 24.77 -4.13 1.45
CA LEU A 227 24.77 -3.73 0.05
C LEU A 227 26.13 -3.21 -0.45
N SER A 228 27.00 -2.76 0.45
CA SER A 228 28.36 -2.31 0.12
C SER A 228 29.44 -3.40 0.16
N GLN A 229 29.07 -4.68 0.31
CA GLN A 229 30.03 -5.79 0.43
C GLN A 229 31.08 -5.87 -0.69
N PHE A 230 30.81 -5.29 -1.86
CA PHE A 230 31.63 -5.42 -3.06
C PHE A 230 32.20 -4.08 -3.59
N ASP A 231 32.05 -2.99 -2.84
CA ASP A 231 32.58 -1.67 -3.22
C ASP A 231 34.05 -1.53 -2.73
N PRO A 232 34.97 -0.81 -3.43
CA PRO A 232 34.74 0.01 -4.62
C PRO A 232 35.01 -0.67 -5.98
N LEU A 233 35.72 -1.79 -6.06
CA LEU A 233 35.96 -2.50 -7.34
C LEU A 233 35.85 -4.02 -7.18
N PRO A 234 34.68 -4.60 -7.49
CA PRO A 234 34.55 -6.04 -7.58
C PRO A 234 35.19 -6.56 -8.87
N ARG A 235 35.72 -7.79 -8.84
CA ARG A 235 36.26 -8.48 -10.03
C ARG A 235 35.19 -8.81 -11.08
N LYS A 236 33.91 -8.87 -10.67
CA LYS A 236 32.72 -9.14 -11.50
C LYS A 236 31.65 -8.07 -11.21
N PRO A 237 30.85 -7.64 -12.20
CA PRO A 237 29.69 -6.79 -11.95
C PRO A 237 28.73 -7.44 -10.93
N VAL A 238 28.16 -6.60 -10.05
CA VAL A 238 27.27 -7.06 -8.96
C VAL A 238 25.85 -6.57 -9.22
N ILE A 239 24.91 -7.51 -9.31
CA ILE A 239 23.48 -7.24 -9.36
C ILE A 239 22.94 -7.31 -7.94
N LYS A 240 22.39 -6.20 -7.44
CA LYS A 240 21.90 -6.07 -6.07
C LYS A 240 20.37 -6.11 -6.07
N ILE A 241 19.79 -7.07 -5.34
CA ILE A 241 18.35 -7.25 -5.18
C ILE A 241 18.03 -7.30 -3.69
N SER A 242 17.09 -6.47 -3.23
CA SER A 242 16.64 -6.50 -1.84
C SER A 242 15.28 -7.17 -1.71
N LEU A 243 15.04 -7.84 -0.58
CA LEU A 243 13.76 -8.48 -0.27
C LEU A 243 13.25 -8.02 1.10
N GLY A 244 11.96 -7.71 1.17
CA GLY A 244 11.27 -7.32 2.40
C GLY A 244 9.79 -7.65 2.28
N HIS A 245 9.01 -7.46 3.35
CA HIS A 245 7.57 -7.71 3.29
C HIS A 245 6.81 -6.50 2.73
N PHE A 246 7.08 -5.32 3.26
CA PHE A 246 6.26 -4.12 3.02
C PHE A 246 6.67 -3.38 1.74
N PRO A 247 5.72 -3.01 0.87
CA PRO A 247 5.94 -2.00 -0.15
C PRO A 247 6.36 -0.67 0.48
N LEU A 248 7.09 0.14 -0.27
CA LEU A 248 7.63 1.40 0.21
C LEU A 248 6.53 2.42 0.55
N SER A 249 5.39 2.37 -0.13
CA SER A 249 4.17 3.13 0.21
C SER A 249 3.56 2.79 1.58
N PHE A 250 3.92 1.63 2.12
CA PHE A 250 3.56 1.12 3.44
C PHE A 250 4.78 0.89 4.33
N SER A 251 5.84 1.69 4.14
CA SER A 251 6.98 1.73 5.05
C SER A 251 7.11 3.13 5.64
N ALA A 252 7.22 3.23 6.95
CA ALA A 252 7.48 4.48 7.64
C ALA A 252 8.94 4.95 7.42
N ALA A 253 9.17 6.25 7.56
CA ALA A 253 10.52 6.79 7.69
C ALA A 253 11.14 6.44 9.06
N ALA A 254 12.46 6.28 9.09
CA ALA A 254 13.20 6.16 10.34
C ALA A 254 13.19 7.49 11.13
N TYR A 255 13.68 7.47 12.37
CA TYR A 255 13.69 8.67 13.23
C TYR A 255 14.53 9.81 12.63
N SER A 256 15.61 9.49 11.91
CA SER A 256 16.40 10.48 11.15
C SER A 256 15.68 11.10 9.95
N GLY A 257 14.50 10.58 9.58
CA GLY A 257 13.80 10.93 8.34
C GLY A 257 14.27 10.16 7.11
N ARG A 258 15.31 9.32 7.22
CA ARG A 258 15.76 8.45 6.12
C ARG A 258 14.74 7.34 5.86
N THR A 259 14.63 6.95 4.61
CA THR A 259 13.71 5.90 4.14
C THR A 259 14.46 4.74 3.50
N LEU A 260 13.81 3.58 3.35
CA LEU A 260 14.33 2.46 2.55
C LEU A 260 14.58 2.88 1.09
N LYS A 261 13.72 3.74 0.53
CA LYS A 261 13.89 4.30 -0.82
C LYS A 261 15.25 4.98 -0.97
N ASP A 262 15.66 5.77 0.02
CA ASP A 262 16.94 6.49 -0.02
C ASP A 262 18.13 5.52 -0.04
N ILE A 263 18.08 4.47 0.77
CA ILE A 263 19.12 3.41 0.80
C ILE A 263 19.17 2.68 -0.55
N PHE A 264 18.02 2.33 -1.10
CA PHE A 264 17.93 1.56 -2.34
C PHE A 264 18.41 2.34 -3.56
N LEU A 265 18.11 3.64 -3.62
CA LEU A 265 18.66 4.55 -4.63
C LEU A 265 20.17 4.71 -4.47
N MET A 266 20.64 4.97 -3.24
CA MET A 266 22.07 5.15 -2.95
C MET A 266 22.91 3.94 -3.37
N HIS A 267 22.39 2.72 -3.15
CA HIS A 267 23.07 1.47 -3.53
C HIS A 267 22.78 0.99 -4.94
N SER A 268 22.01 1.76 -5.71
CA SER A 268 21.74 1.44 -7.11
C SER A 268 21.13 0.06 -7.34
N LEU A 269 20.16 -0.34 -6.50
CA LEU A 269 19.47 -1.64 -6.65
C LEU A 269 18.92 -1.86 -8.06
N SER A 270 18.87 -3.11 -8.49
CA SER A 270 18.14 -3.48 -9.71
C SER A 270 16.65 -3.66 -9.41
N ALA A 271 16.33 -4.36 -8.31
CA ALA A 271 14.96 -4.55 -7.87
C ALA A 271 14.84 -4.68 -6.34
N TYR A 272 13.68 -4.28 -5.82
CA TYR A 272 13.17 -4.56 -4.49
C TYR A 272 11.94 -5.45 -4.62
N LEU A 273 11.98 -6.63 -4.00
CA LEU A 273 10.91 -7.62 -4.05
C LEU A 273 10.11 -7.62 -2.73
N CYS A 274 8.79 -7.48 -2.82
CA CYS A 274 7.92 -7.39 -1.65
C CYS A 274 6.57 -8.12 -1.81
N GLY A 275 5.76 -8.13 -0.75
CA GLY A 275 4.41 -8.71 -0.67
C GLY A 275 3.40 -7.72 -0.06
N HIS A 276 2.53 -8.19 0.83
CA HIS A 276 1.66 -7.41 1.74
C HIS A 276 0.33 -6.86 1.20
N LEU A 277 0.22 -6.32 -0.03
CA LEU A 277 -1.05 -5.75 -0.51
C LEU A 277 -1.98 -6.80 -1.12
N HIS A 278 -1.43 -7.94 -1.55
CA HIS A 278 -2.13 -9.02 -2.23
C HIS A 278 -2.64 -8.61 -3.62
N THR A 279 -3.07 -9.58 -4.42
CA THR A 279 -3.68 -9.34 -5.74
C THR A 279 -5.04 -8.61 -5.69
N ARG A 280 -5.58 -8.34 -4.50
CA ARG A 280 -6.88 -7.68 -4.33
C ARG A 280 -6.91 -6.24 -4.88
N PHE A 281 -5.76 -5.56 -4.90
CA PHE A 281 -5.68 -4.18 -5.39
C PHE A 281 -5.41 -4.09 -6.89
N GLY A 282 -4.92 -5.16 -7.49
CA GLY A 282 -4.64 -5.26 -8.92
C GLY A 282 -3.52 -6.25 -9.19
N ASN A 283 -3.22 -6.46 -10.47
CA ASN A 283 -2.13 -7.34 -10.89
C ASN A 283 -0.85 -6.55 -11.26
N ASN A 284 -0.94 -5.22 -11.39
CA ASN A 284 0.16 -4.34 -11.78
C ASN A 284 0.73 -3.55 -10.59
N LEU A 285 0.97 -4.23 -9.47
CA LEU A 285 1.60 -3.68 -8.28
C LEU A 285 3.13 -3.61 -8.45
N LYS A 286 3.56 -2.75 -9.37
CA LYS A 286 4.97 -2.53 -9.73
C LYS A 286 5.21 -1.03 -9.84
N ARG A 287 6.26 -0.53 -9.20
CA ARG A 287 6.60 0.89 -9.16
C ARG A 287 8.07 1.12 -9.48
N HIS A 288 8.33 1.99 -10.43
CA HIS A 288 9.67 2.50 -10.69
C HIS A 288 9.98 3.68 -9.78
N HIS A 289 11.19 3.70 -9.23
CA HIS A 289 11.68 4.78 -8.37
C HIS A 289 12.89 5.44 -9.00
N GLU A 290 12.89 6.78 -9.00
CA GLU A 290 13.99 7.60 -9.51
C GLU A 290 14.31 8.73 -8.52
N SER A 291 15.55 9.19 -8.53
CA SER A 291 16.06 10.23 -7.61
C SER A 291 15.36 11.58 -7.72
N ASN A 292 14.72 11.90 -8.86
CA ASN A 292 14.20 13.24 -9.16
C ASN A 292 12.67 13.37 -9.01
N HIS A 293 11.96 12.34 -8.55
CA HIS A 293 10.49 12.33 -8.50
C HIS A 293 9.89 12.69 -7.13
N GLN A 294 8.71 13.32 -7.19
CA GLN A 294 7.95 13.89 -6.07
C GLN A 294 7.81 12.93 -4.88
N GLN A 295 7.94 13.49 -3.67
CA GLN A 295 7.97 12.75 -2.41
C GLN A 295 6.61 12.14 -2.00
N PHE A 296 5.47 12.67 -2.46
CA PHE A 296 4.16 12.33 -1.87
C PHE A 296 3.32 11.32 -2.66
N PHE A 297 3.33 11.40 -4.00
CA PHE A 297 2.58 10.46 -4.84
C PHE A 297 3.19 10.31 -6.23
N GLN A 298 2.86 9.20 -6.89
CA GLN A 298 3.21 8.90 -8.27
C GLN A 298 1.97 8.38 -8.98
N LEU A 299 1.63 8.93 -10.15
CA LEU A 299 0.33 8.68 -10.81
C LEU A 299 0.28 7.36 -11.61
N ASN A 300 1.44 6.78 -11.93
CA ASN A 300 1.58 5.58 -12.75
C ASN A 300 2.77 4.73 -12.29
N GLY A 301 2.93 3.53 -12.85
CA GLY A 301 4.01 2.61 -12.44
C GLY A 301 5.42 3.06 -12.79
N GLN A 302 5.60 4.10 -13.59
CA GLN A 302 6.89 4.44 -14.21
C GLN A 302 7.37 5.88 -13.97
N GLY A 303 6.56 6.72 -13.31
CA GLY A 303 6.86 8.15 -13.18
C GLY A 303 6.36 8.96 -14.38
N LEU A 304 6.55 10.28 -14.30
CA LEU A 304 6.30 11.17 -15.44
C LEU A 304 7.46 11.01 -16.44
N PRO A 305 7.21 10.93 -17.76
CA PRO A 305 8.28 11.03 -18.74
C PRO A 305 8.99 12.37 -18.49
N VAL A 306 10.24 12.32 -18.06
CA VAL A 306 11.06 13.52 -18.01
C VAL A 306 11.31 13.89 -19.46
N GLU A 307 10.64 14.93 -19.96
CA GLU A 307 11.06 15.61 -21.18
C GLU A 307 12.54 15.97 -20.98
N THR A 308 13.43 15.30 -21.69
CA THR A 308 14.86 15.61 -21.69
C THR A 308 15.05 17.00 -22.26
N PRO A 309 15.47 18.02 -21.48
CA PRO A 309 16.13 19.15 -22.09
C PRO A 309 17.46 18.63 -22.63
N ASN A 310 17.80 19.00 -23.87
CA ASN A 310 18.97 18.57 -24.65
C ASN A 310 20.34 18.98 -24.06
N GLU A 311 20.52 18.99 -22.74
CA GLU A 311 21.80 19.32 -22.13
C GLU A 311 22.13 18.32 -21.01
N PHE A 312 23.03 17.39 -21.37
CA PHE A 312 24.06 16.79 -20.52
C PHE A 312 23.88 17.02 -19.00
N SER A 313 23.10 16.15 -18.35
CA SER A 313 23.17 16.03 -16.89
C SER A 313 24.01 14.81 -16.52
N LEU A 314 25.33 15.05 -16.42
CA LEU A 314 26.39 14.14 -15.96
C LEU A 314 26.28 13.75 -14.46
N LYS A 315 25.10 13.87 -13.84
CA LYS A 315 24.84 13.32 -12.50
C LYS A 315 24.06 12.02 -12.67
N GLY A 316 24.70 10.90 -12.33
CA GLY A 316 24.12 9.56 -12.43
C GLY A 316 22.70 9.51 -11.89
N ARG A 317 21.76 9.10 -12.74
CA ARG A 317 20.36 8.91 -12.34
C ARG A 317 20.29 7.59 -11.57
N TYR A 318 19.97 7.68 -10.28
CA TYR A 318 19.72 6.49 -9.48
C TYR A 318 18.28 6.04 -9.67
N GLU A 319 18.12 4.78 -10.06
CA GLU A 319 16.83 4.14 -10.25
C GLU A 319 16.84 2.70 -9.74
N PHE A 320 15.64 2.19 -9.43
CA PHE A 320 15.37 0.77 -9.17
C PHE A 320 13.87 0.46 -9.36
N TRP A 321 13.55 -0.82 -9.53
CA TRP A 321 12.18 -1.31 -9.57
C TRP A 321 11.71 -1.87 -8.24
N GLU A 322 10.50 -1.53 -7.82
CA GLU A 322 9.78 -2.19 -6.73
C GLU A 322 8.71 -3.12 -7.32
N TRP A 323 8.75 -4.40 -6.96
CA TRP A 323 7.84 -5.43 -7.46
C TRP A 323 7.15 -6.17 -6.33
N GLU A 324 5.87 -5.89 -6.14
CA GLU A 324 5.02 -6.69 -5.29
C GLU A 324 4.59 -7.97 -6.01
N VAL A 325 4.64 -9.11 -5.30
CA VAL A 325 4.15 -10.40 -5.78
C VAL A 325 2.71 -10.66 -5.32
N GLY A 326 1.96 -11.44 -6.10
CA GLY A 326 0.63 -11.89 -5.69
C GLY A 326 0.67 -12.81 -4.47
N ASP A 327 -0.43 -12.88 -3.73
CA ASP A 327 -0.53 -13.65 -2.50
C ASP A 327 -0.75 -15.15 -2.74
N TRP A 328 -0.19 -15.99 -1.87
CA TRP A 328 -0.59 -17.39 -1.84
C TRP A 328 -2.02 -17.57 -1.30
N ARG A 329 -2.39 -16.79 -0.28
CA ARG A 329 -3.66 -16.88 0.46
C ARG A 329 -4.91 -17.01 -0.41
N LYS A 330 -5.01 -16.28 -1.52
CA LYS A 330 -6.15 -16.35 -2.45
C LYS A 330 -5.75 -16.64 -3.89
N SER A 331 -4.71 -16.00 -4.39
CA SER A 331 -4.28 -16.20 -5.78
C SER A 331 -3.38 -17.42 -5.98
N ARG A 332 -2.92 -18.08 -4.91
CA ARG A 332 -1.97 -19.22 -5.00
C ARG A 332 -0.82 -18.85 -5.95
N ALA A 333 -0.30 -17.63 -5.82
CA ALA A 333 0.66 -17.08 -6.76
C ALA A 333 2.09 -17.43 -6.35
N MET A 334 2.97 -17.57 -7.34
CA MET A 334 4.41 -17.77 -7.16
C MET A 334 5.15 -17.02 -8.25
N ARG A 335 6.20 -16.29 -7.91
CA ARG A 335 7.08 -15.65 -8.88
C ARG A 335 8.32 -16.49 -9.14
N ILE A 336 8.69 -16.63 -10.40
CA ILE A 336 10.02 -17.11 -10.81
C ILE A 336 10.76 -15.92 -11.42
N LEU A 337 11.90 -15.57 -10.84
CA LEU A 337 12.79 -14.51 -11.30
C LEU A 337 14.02 -15.15 -11.94
N ALA A 338 14.36 -14.75 -13.16
CA ALA A 338 15.57 -15.17 -13.85
C ALA A 338 16.50 -13.98 -14.09
N ILE A 339 17.80 -14.25 -13.92
CA ILE A 339 18.91 -13.39 -14.28
C ILE A 339 19.71 -14.14 -15.34
N ASP A 340 19.63 -13.69 -16.59
CA ASP A 340 20.27 -14.31 -17.76
C ASP A 340 21.25 -13.30 -18.36
N ARG A 341 22.56 -13.53 -18.20
CA ARG A 341 23.62 -12.61 -18.65
C ARG A 341 23.45 -11.17 -18.17
N GLY A 342 22.98 -11.03 -16.93
CA GLY A 342 22.70 -9.76 -16.28
C GLY A 342 21.31 -9.16 -16.57
N TRP A 343 20.56 -9.70 -17.52
CA TRP A 343 19.18 -9.30 -17.78
C TRP A 343 18.23 -9.90 -16.75
N ILE A 344 17.37 -9.08 -16.16
CA ILE A 344 16.41 -9.51 -15.15
C ILE A 344 15.03 -9.63 -15.77
N SER A 345 14.42 -10.80 -15.66
CA SER A 345 13.07 -11.10 -16.13
C SER A 345 12.32 -11.94 -15.10
N PHE A 346 11.00 -11.90 -15.09
CA PHE A 346 10.21 -12.71 -14.17
C PHE A 346 8.88 -13.15 -14.78
N VAL A 347 8.27 -14.16 -14.18
CA VAL A 347 6.90 -14.58 -14.43
C VAL A 347 6.18 -14.83 -13.11
N ASP A 348 4.97 -14.30 -12.99
CA ASP A 348 4.07 -14.57 -11.88
C ASP A 348 3.10 -15.69 -12.32
N VAL A 349 3.17 -16.84 -11.65
CA VAL A 349 2.39 -18.05 -11.98
C VAL A 349 1.22 -18.18 -11.02
N ASP A 350 0.01 -18.36 -11.57
CA ASP A 350 -1.25 -18.57 -10.82
C ASP A 350 -1.58 -20.07 -10.74
N PHE A 351 -1.67 -20.60 -9.51
CA PHE A 351 -2.00 -22.00 -9.22
C PHE A 351 -3.44 -22.23 -8.73
N ARG A 352 -4.36 -21.27 -8.84
CA ARG A 352 -5.78 -21.46 -8.44
C ARG A 352 -6.45 -22.63 -9.15
N SER A 353 -6.09 -22.87 -10.41
CA SER A 353 -6.61 -23.99 -11.20
C SER A 353 -5.78 -25.28 -11.04
N GLY A 354 -4.88 -25.34 -10.06
CA GLY A 354 -3.99 -26.46 -9.79
C GLY A 354 -2.57 -26.29 -10.32
N ALA A 355 -1.74 -27.31 -10.10
CA ALA A 355 -0.34 -27.35 -10.49
C ALA A 355 -0.16 -27.21 -12.00
N LYS A 356 0.81 -26.37 -12.42
CA LYS A 356 1.20 -26.21 -13.82
C LYS A 356 2.18 -27.30 -14.20
N LYS A 357 1.92 -27.97 -15.33
CA LYS A 357 2.83 -28.98 -15.90
C LYS A 357 4.00 -28.37 -16.66
N THR A 358 3.79 -27.18 -17.22
CA THR A 358 4.78 -26.44 -18.00
C THR A 358 4.73 -24.97 -17.60
N ILE A 359 5.89 -24.37 -17.37
CA ILE A 359 6.08 -22.95 -17.09
C ILE A 359 7.12 -22.42 -18.05
N ILE A 360 6.79 -21.32 -18.73
CA ILE A 360 7.65 -20.69 -19.73
C ILE A 360 8.03 -19.30 -19.20
N LEU A 361 9.32 -19.06 -19.04
CA LEU A 361 9.89 -17.78 -18.60
C LEU A 361 10.82 -17.24 -19.70
N PRO A 362 10.30 -16.36 -20.57
CA PRO A 362 11.13 -15.73 -21.58
C PRO A 362 12.11 -14.72 -20.95
N THR A 363 13.42 -14.94 -21.12
CA THR A 363 14.49 -14.17 -20.48
C THR A 363 15.02 -13.03 -21.34
N PHE A 364 14.97 -13.18 -22.67
CA PHE A 364 15.31 -12.12 -23.62
C PHE A 364 14.52 -12.29 -24.94
N PRO A 365 14.06 -11.23 -25.61
CA PRO A 365 14.15 -9.81 -25.22
C PRO A 365 13.36 -9.48 -23.95
N LEU A 366 13.65 -8.36 -23.30
CA LEU A 366 12.97 -7.99 -22.06
C LEU A 366 11.57 -7.43 -22.30
N ASP A 367 10.68 -7.65 -21.32
CA ASP A 367 9.37 -7.00 -21.31
C ASP A 367 9.54 -5.49 -21.16
N SER A 368 9.14 -4.74 -22.19
CA SER A 368 9.38 -3.30 -22.26
C SER A 368 8.70 -2.50 -21.15
N ARG A 369 7.75 -3.10 -20.42
CA ARG A 369 7.10 -2.46 -19.27
C ARG A 369 7.97 -2.42 -18.03
N PHE A 370 8.98 -3.29 -17.93
CA PHE A 370 9.80 -3.50 -16.73
C PHE A 370 11.31 -3.34 -16.97
N ILE A 371 11.69 -2.75 -18.11
CA ILE A 371 13.08 -2.40 -18.41
C ILE A 371 13.60 -1.37 -17.39
N SER A 372 14.87 -1.50 -17.00
CA SER A 372 15.63 -0.47 -16.29
C SER A 372 16.67 0.13 -17.24
N ASP A 373 16.85 1.44 -17.16
CA ASP A 373 17.80 2.20 -17.98
C ASP A 373 19.22 1.67 -17.79
N LYS A 374 19.59 1.24 -16.58
CA LYS A 374 20.89 0.60 -16.28
C LYS A 374 21.15 -0.69 -17.07
N GLN A 375 20.11 -1.44 -17.40
CA GLN A 375 20.30 -2.70 -18.14
C GLN A 375 20.74 -2.43 -19.58
N PHE A 376 20.35 -1.28 -20.15
CA PHE A 376 20.72 -0.85 -21.51
C PHE A 376 21.85 0.20 -21.53
N GLN A 377 22.06 0.92 -20.42
CA GLN A 377 23.19 1.79 -20.16
C GLN A 377 24.28 0.99 -19.41
N SER A 378 24.90 0.02 -20.09
CA SER A 378 26.29 -0.27 -19.72
C SER A 378 27.06 1.02 -19.99
N ASN A 379 27.73 1.58 -18.98
CA ASN A 379 28.63 2.72 -19.06
C ASN A 379 29.16 2.94 -20.48
N GLU A 380 29.09 4.16 -21.01
CA GLU A 380 29.54 4.58 -22.35
C GLU A 380 30.98 4.13 -22.73
N SER A 381 31.71 3.48 -21.82
CA SER A 381 33.04 2.90 -21.95
C SER A 381 33.10 1.37 -22.15
N LEU A 382 31.99 0.62 -22.15
CA LEU A 382 31.98 -0.84 -22.37
C LEU A 382 31.19 -1.18 -23.64
N TYR A 383 31.90 -1.70 -24.64
CA TYR A 383 31.35 -2.27 -25.86
C TYR A 383 30.30 -3.32 -25.50
N VAL A 384 29.01 -3.04 -25.76
CA VAL A 384 27.95 -4.02 -25.57
C VAL A 384 28.15 -5.11 -26.60
N ASP A 385 28.50 -6.32 -26.16
CA ASP A 385 28.72 -7.47 -27.04
C ASP A 385 27.44 -7.73 -27.87
N PRO A 386 27.48 -7.60 -29.21
CA PRO A 386 26.34 -7.88 -30.09
C PRO A 386 25.77 -9.30 -29.91
N LEU A 387 26.56 -10.25 -29.38
CA LEU A 387 26.11 -11.60 -29.06
C LEU A 387 25.00 -11.62 -28.00
N LEU A 388 24.88 -10.60 -27.13
CA LEU A 388 23.81 -10.52 -26.13
C LEU A 388 22.42 -10.34 -26.75
N TYR A 389 22.33 -9.77 -27.94
CA TYR A 389 21.06 -9.46 -28.64
C TYR A 389 20.74 -10.47 -29.74
N SER A 390 21.66 -11.39 -30.03
CA SER A 390 21.62 -12.27 -31.20
C SER A 390 20.58 -13.39 -31.13
N GLU A 391 20.07 -13.69 -29.94
CA GLU A 391 19.13 -14.80 -29.70
C GLU A 391 17.93 -14.35 -28.88
N ILE A 392 16.75 -14.87 -29.20
CA ILE A 392 15.61 -14.93 -28.27
C ILE A 392 15.89 -16.09 -27.31
N ARG A 393 15.71 -15.86 -26.01
CA ARG A 393 16.10 -16.79 -24.94
C ARG A 393 14.94 -17.02 -23.99
N VAL A 394 14.70 -18.29 -23.65
CA VAL A 394 13.57 -18.72 -22.83
C VAL A 394 14.00 -19.84 -21.89
N LEU A 395 13.73 -19.69 -20.61
CA LEU A 395 13.77 -20.79 -19.65
C LEU A 395 12.43 -21.52 -19.66
N LEU A 396 12.49 -22.84 -19.78
CA LEU A 396 11.31 -23.69 -19.78
C LEU A 396 11.44 -24.74 -18.69
N PHE A 397 10.40 -24.86 -17.87
CA PHE A 397 10.30 -25.82 -16.79
C PHE A 397 9.11 -26.73 -17.06
N SER A 398 9.31 -28.04 -17.14
CA SER A 398 8.25 -28.98 -17.47
C SER A 398 8.38 -30.29 -16.70
N SER A 399 7.25 -30.84 -16.27
CA SER A 399 7.17 -32.18 -15.68
C SER A 399 7.18 -33.29 -16.73
N SER A 400 6.92 -32.93 -17.99
CA SER A 400 6.89 -33.83 -19.15
C SER A 400 7.94 -33.42 -20.17
N PRO A 401 8.52 -34.35 -20.97
CA PRO A 401 9.43 -33.98 -22.04
C PRO A 401 8.73 -33.06 -23.07
N ILE A 402 9.50 -32.15 -23.66
CA ILE A 402 9.01 -31.16 -24.62
C ILE A 402 9.40 -31.58 -26.03
N VAL A 403 8.41 -31.57 -26.93
CA VAL A 403 8.57 -31.95 -28.34
C VAL A 403 9.01 -30.77 -29.17
N SER A 404 8.38 -29.61 -29.00
CA SER A 404 8.71 -28.41 -29.75
C SER A 404 8.48 -27.14 -28.93
N VAL A 405 9.29 -26.13 -29.21
CA VAL A 405 9.15 -24.77 -28.68
C VAL A 405 9.25 -23.81 -29.86
N VAL A 406 8.31 -22.88 -29.98
CA VAL A 406 8.23 -21.93 -31.08
C VAL A 406 8.11 -20.51 -30.54
N ALA A 407 8.97 -19.62 -31.01
CA ALA A 407 8.90 -18.19 -30.74
C ALA A 407 8.14 -17.49 -31.87
N ARG A 408 7.17 -16.64 -31.51
CA ARG A 408 6.42 -15.79 -32.45
C ARG A 408 6.47 -14.34 -32.04
N ILE A 409 6.70 -13.46 -33.02
CA ILE A 409 6.61 -12.00 -32.82
C ILE A 409 5.46 -11.47 -33.66
N TYR A 410 4.62 -10.66 -33.02
CA TYR A 410 3.50 -9.97 -33.65
C TYR A 410 3.80 -8.48 -33.77
N ASP A 411 3.39 -7.86 -34.88
CA ASP A 411 3.38 -6.42 -35.07
C ASP A 411 1.97 -5.87 -34.82
N SER A 412 1.85 -4.91 -33.89
CA SER A 412 0.58 -4.27 -33.54
C SER A 412 0.25 -3.03 -34.38
N ARG A 413 1.22 -2.50 -35.16
CA ARG A 413 1.05 -1.29 -35.99
C ARG A 413 -0.15 -1.33 -36.95
N PRO A 414 -0.49 -2.44 -37.62
CA PRO A 414 -1.62 -2.49 -38.55
C PRO A 414 -3.01 -2.43 -37.87
N GLY A 415 -3.08 -2.37 -36.54
CA GLY A 415 -4.34 -2.45 -35.77
C GLY A 415 -4.83 -3.89 -35.53
N ASN A 416 -4.37 -4.85 -36.35
CA ASN A 416 -4.50 -6.29 -36.12
C ASN A 416 -3.12 -6.90 -35.84
N LEU A 417 -3.08 -7.93 -34.99
CA LEU A 417 -1.83 -8.64 -34.67
C LEU A 417 -1.40 -9.53 -35.84
N ILE A 418 -0.34 -9.14 -36.54
CA ILE A 418 0.22 -9.91 -37.66
C ILE A 418 1.52 -10.57 -37.21
N VAL A 419 1.67 -11.87 -37.44
CA VAL A 419 2.93 -12.58 -37.19
C VAL A 419 3.98 -12.12 -38.19
N VAL A 420 5.04 -11.50 -37.69
CA VAL A 420 6.17 -10.98 -38.50
C VAL A 420 7.44 -11.83 -38.33
N PHE A 421 7.45 -12.72 -37.34
CA PHE A 421 8.51 -13.70 -37.12
C PHE A 421 7.94 -14.94 -36.47
N GLU A 422 8.35 -16.10 -36.94
CA GLU A 422 8.08 -17.40 -36.34
C GLU A 422 9.33 -18.27 -36.52
N SER A 423 9.83 -18.86 -35.43
CA SER A 423 11.01 -19.71 -35.50
C SER A 423 10.98 -20.80 -34.41
N PRO A 424 11.35 -22.05 -34.75
CA PRO A 424 11.54 -23.10 -33.75
C PRO A 424 12.77 -22.79 -32.89
N MET A 425 12.66 -23.03 -31.59
CA MET A 425 13.76 -22.84 -30.64
C MET A 425 14.47 -24.16 -30.37
N LYS A 426 15.80 -24.08 -30.20
CA LYS A 426 16.64 -25.23 -29.87
C LYS A 426 16.98 -25.20 -28.39
N LYS A 427 16.98 -26.37 -27.75
CA LYS A 427 17.46 -26.51 -26.38
C LYS A 427 18.99 -26.35 -26.37
N THR A 428 19.48 -25.48 -25.50
CA THR A 428 20.88 -25.11 -25.33
C THR A 428 21.37 -25.64 -23.98
N GLY A 429 22.47 -26.40 -23.98
CA GLY A 429 23.05 -27.02 -22.78
C GLY A 429 23.18 -28.54 -22.87
N ASN A 430 23.96 -29.12 -21.96
CA ASN A 430 24.14 -30.57 -21.85
C ASN A 430 22.92 -31.22 -21.19
N ALA A 431 22.64 -32.50 -21.46
CA ALA A 431 21.50 -33.23 -20.85
C ALA A 431 21.52 -33.26 -19.30
N LEU A 432 22.64 -32.88 -18.69
CA LEU A 432 22.84 -32.77 -17.24
C LEU A 432 22.60 -31.35 -16.69
N SER A 433 22.19 -30.37 -17.52
CA SER A 433 21.92 -29.02 -17.02
C SER A 433 20.62 -29.00 -16.21
N ARG A 434 20.70 -28.47 -14.99
CA ARG A 434 19.62 -27.88 -14.22
C ARG A 434 18.92 -26.87 -15.13
N GLY A 435 17.65 -27.11 -15.46
CA GLY A 435 16.82 -26.22 -16.28
C GLY A 435 17.06 -26.33 -17.79
N ASP A 436 16.00 -26.10 -18.56
CA ASP A 436 16.03 -26.17 -20.02
C ASP A 436 15.99 -24.76 -20.62
N LEU A 437 17.14 -24.29 -21.12
CA LEU A 437 17.23 -23.04 -21.86
C LEU A 437 16.98 -23.31 -23.34
N TYR A 438 16.03 -22.59 -23.94
CA TYR A 438 15.76 -22.63 -25.37
C TYR A 438 16.18 -21.31 -26.02
N THR A 439 16.89 -21.39 -27.15
CA THR A 439 17.31 -20.22 -27.92
C THR A 439 16.92 -20.33 -29.39
N CYS A 440 16.64 -19.19 -30.03
CA CYS A 440 16.57 -19.09 -31.49
C CYS A 440 17.23 -17.80 -31.98
N PRO A 441 18.02 -17.87 -33.06
CA PRO A 441 18.64 -16.68 -33.64
C PRO A 441 17.58 -15.81 -34.33
N TRP A 442 17.80 -14.51 -34.32
CA TRP A 442 16.93 -13.53 -34.98
C TRP A 442 17.72 -12.28 -35.38
N ASN A 443 17.16 -11.48 -36.30
CA ASN A 443 17.72 -10.19 -36.65
C ASN A 443 17.10 -9.10 -35.76
N TYR A 444 17.65 -8.90 -34.56
CA TYR A 444 17.12 -7.93 -33.58
C TYR A 444 16.97 -6.51 -34.14
N LYS A 445 17.83 -6.09 -35.08
CA LYS A 445 17.79 -4.76 -35.72
C LYS A 445 16.49 -4.53 -36.51
N ALA A 446 15.87 -5.59 -37.02
CA ALA A 446 14.57 -5.49 -37.70
C ALA A 446 13.42 -5.14 -36.74
N PHE A 447 13.64 -5.29 -35.44
CA PHE A 447 12.66 -5.05 -34.38
C PHE A 447 13.02 -3.82 -33.52
N GLU A 448 13.99 -3.01 -33.95
CA GLU A 448 14.25 -1.70 -33.37
C GLU A 448 13.14 -0.72 -33.78
N ASP A 449 12.44 -0.16 -32.80
CA ASP A 449 11.35 0.79 -33.01
C ASP A 449 11.30 1.82 -31.87
N PRO A 450 10.89 3.07 -32.14
CA PRO A 450 10.64 4.06 -31.10
C PRO A 450 9.36 3.80 -30.29
N SER A 451 8.47 2.91 -30.73
CA SER A 451 7.32 2.48 -29.95
C SER A 451 7.66 1.21 -29.16
N PRO A 452 7.77 1.27 -27.82
CA PRO A 452 8.10 0.12 -26.99
C PRO A 452 6.96 -0.92 -26.88
N GLU A 453 5.80 -0.66 -27.48
CA GLU A 453 4.61 -1.53 -27.44
C GLU A 453 4.28 -2.13 -28.82
N ARG A 454 5.06 -1.82 -29.86
CA ARG A 454 4.78 -2.27 -31.23
C ARG A 454 4.89 -3.78 -31.37
N PHE A 455 6.01 -4.35 -30.93
CA PHE A 455 6.30 -5.76 -31.11
C PHE A 455 5.95 -6.56 -29.86
N LEU A 456 5.20 -7.64 -30.06
CA LEU A 456 4.75 -8.53 -28.98
C LEU A 456 5.35 -9.92 -29.17
N LEU A 457 6.04 -10.44 -28.15
CA LEU A 457 6.56 -11.80 -28.13
C LEU A 457 5.53 -12.76 -27.54
N LYS A 458 5.40 -13.93 -28.17
CA LYS A 458 4.65 -15.08 -27.65
C LYS A 458 5.44 -16.35 -27.86
N ILE A 459 5.55 -17.17 -26.82
CA ILE A 459 6.20 -18.48 -26.89
C ILE A 459 5.14 -19.56 -26.74
N GLU A 460 5.24 -20.60 -27.57
CA GLU A 460 4.44 -21.81 -27.48
C GLU A 460 5.35 -23.00 -27.23
N ALA A 461 4.97 -23.87 -26.29
CA ALA A 461 5.64 -25.13 -26.04
C ALA A 461 4.65 -26.30 -26.11
N LEU A 462 5.02 -27.35 -26.83
CA LEU A 462 4.25 -28.57 -26.98
C LEU A 462 4.92 -29.72 -26.25
N ASP A 463 4.20 -30.35 -25.32
CA ASP A 463 4.69 -31.53 -24.60
C ASP A 463 4.45 -32.85 -25.38
N ILE A 464 5.03 -33.96 -24.89
CA ILE A 464 4.83 -35.28 -25.54
C ILE A 464 3.38 -35.77 -25.51
N SER A 465 2.56 -35.22 -24.62
CA SER A 465 1.15 -35.58 -24.48
C SER A 465 0.26 -34.78 -25.43
N GLY A 466 0.85 -33.92 -26.27
CA GLY A 466 0.14 -33.03 -27.19
C GLY A 466 -0.46 -31.80 -26.52
N HIS A 467 -0.11 -31.51 -25.26
CA HIS A 467 -0.57 -30.32 -24.56
C HIS A 467 0.27 -29.10 -24.96
N SER A 468 -0.38 -28.09 -25.55
CA SER A 468 0.25 -26.82 -25.89
C SER A 468 0.09 -25.81 -24.75
N THR A 469 1.21 -25.23 -24.31
CA THR A 469 1.27 -24.14 -23.33
C THR A 469 1.77 -22.88 -24.02
N LEU A 470 1.01 -21.79 -23.90
CA LEU A 470 1.37 -20.50 -24.49
C LEU A 470 1.62 -19.44 -23.41
N THR A 471 2.61 -18.59 -23.65
CA THR A 471 2.78 -17.37 -22.84
C THR A 471 1.71 -16.33 -23.16
N GLU A 472 1.51 -15.40 -22.24
CA GLU A 472 0.83 -14.14 -22.56
C GLU A 472 1.61 -13.38 -23.64
N LEU A 473 0.90 -12.55 -24.41
CA LEU A 473 1.51 -11.61 -25.34
C LEU A 473 2.19 -10.51 -24.53
N ARG A 474 3.51 -10.41 -24.63
CA ARG A 474 4.28 -9.39 -23.92
C ARG A 474 4.94 -8.41 -24.89
N PRO A 475 4.87 -7.10 -24.66
CA PRO A 475 5.61 -6.14 -25.45
C PRO A 475 7.10 -6.23 -25.12
N PHE A 476 7.96 -6.00 -26.10
CA PHE A 476 9.40 -5.89 -25.88
C PHE A 476 9.97 -4.71 -26.65
N SER A 477 11.12 -4.22 -26.17
CA SER A 477 11.88 -3.18 -26.83
C SER A 477 13.36 -3.55 -26.80
N ILE A 478 14.01 -3.41 -27.96
CA ILE A 478 15.45 -3.60 -28.12
C ILE A 478 16.20 -2.29 -27.92
N SER A 479 15.54 -1.16 -28.15
CA SER A 479 16.09 0.19 -27.98
C SER A 479 16.12 0.66 -26.51
N GLY A 480 15.77 -0.22 -25.56
CA GLY A 480 15.68 0.10 -24.13
C GLY A 480 14.50 1.00 -23.75
N GLN A 481 13.61 1.30 -24.70
CA GLN A 481 12.46 2.16 -24.45
C GLN A 481 11.39 1.47 -23.62
N ARG A 482 10.76 2.24 -22.72
CA ARG A 482 9.83 1.72 -21.72
C ARG A 482 8.37 1.93 -22.12
N ALA A 483 7.61 0.84 -22.20
CA ALA A 483 6.17 0.83 -22.46
C ALA A 483 5.38 1.30 -21.25
N LYS A 484 4.24 1.99 -21.41
CA LYS A 484 3.54 2.61 -20.27
C LYS A 484 2.91 1.55 -19.36
N LEU A 485 3.28 1.57 -18.08
CA LEU A 485 2.60 0.76 -17.05
C LEU A 485 1.44 1.56 -16.41
N GLY A 486 0.24 1.36 -16.93
CA GLY A 486 -0.99 1.96 -16.39
C GLY A 486 -1.41 1.36 -15.05
N TRP A 487 -1.85 2.23 -14.13
CA TRP A 487 -2.46 1.83 -12.87
C TRP A 487 -3.96 2.13 -12.88
N SER A 488 -4.74 1.19 -12.33
CA SER A 488 -6.07 1.46 -11.83
C SER A 488 -6.00 2.39 -10.61
N TRP A 489 -7.13 3.00 -10.25
CA TRP A 489 -7.20 3.81 -9.03
C TRP A 489 -6.80 3.04 -7.77
N LYS A 490 -7.12 1.74 -7.68
CA LYS A 490 -6.73 0.90 -6.54
C LYS A 490 -5.21 0.74 -6.46
N GLU A 491 -4.57 0.41 -7.58
CA GLU A 491 -3.11 0.28 -7.68
C GLU A 491 -2.42 1.62 -7.36
N PHE A 492 -2.94 2.74 -7.87
CA PHE A 492 -2.45 4.08 -7.52
C PHE A 492 -2.50 4.37 -6.02
N PHE A 493 -3.61 4.04 -5.34
CA PHE A 493 -3.72 4.31 -3.91
C PHE A 493 -2.75 3.49 -3.07
N VAL A 494 -2.44 2.26 -3.48
CA VAL A 494 -1.59 1.38 -2.67
C VAL A 494 -0.12 1.43 -3.08
N MET A 495 0.23 1.72 -4.34
CA MET A 495 1.61 1.85 -4.79
C MET A 495 2.04 3.31 -4.94
N GLY A 496 1.15 4.18 -5.40
CA GLY A 496 1.46 5.56 -5.76
C GLY A 496 1.58 6.49 -4.57
N CYS A 497 0.67 6.38 -3.59
CA CYS A 497 0.62 7.25 -2.41
C CYS A 497 1.60 6.83 -1.31
N GLN A 498 2.41 7.78 -0.81
CA GLN A 498 3.28 7.59 0.35
C GLN A 498 2.50 7.94 1.63
N TRP A 499 1.88 6.93 2.24
CA TRP A 499 0.86 7.14 3.28
C TRP A 499 1.43 7.70 4.59
N ASP A 500 2.68 7.38 4.94
CA ASP A 500 3.34 7.95 6.12
C ASP A 500 3.44 9.49 6.00
N ALA A 501 3.91 9.97 4.85
CA ALA A 501 4.08 11.39 4.55
C ALA A 501 2.74 12.11 4.38
N LEU A 502 1.70 11.41 3.92
CA LEU A 502 0.37 11.96 3.69
C LEU A 502 -0.51 12.04 4.95
N TYR A 503 -0.23 11.24 5.99
CA TYR A 503 -1.11 11.12 7.15
C TYR A 503 -1.35 12.46 7.86
N TYR A 504 -0.29 13.19 8.25
CA TYR A 504 -0.44 14.49 8.91
C TYR A 504 -1.04 15.57 8.01
N PRO A 505 -0.63 15.73 6.74
CA PRO A 505 -1.32 16.63 5.81
C PRO A 505 -2.82 16.38 5.74
N ILE A 506 -3.26 15.12 5.58
CA ILE A 506 -4.68 14.76 5.52
C ILE A 506 -5.39 15.11 6.85
N LEU A 507 -4.77 14.77 7.98
CA LEU A 507 -5.30 15.06 9.31
C LEU A 507 -5.52 16.58 9.49
N TRP A 508 -4.51 17.39 9.21
CA TRP A 508 -4.59 18.84 9.40
C TRP A 508 -5.52 19.51 8.39
N SER A 509 -5.57 19.03 7.15
CA SER A 509 -6.57 19.48 6.16
C SER A 509 -7.99 19.21 6.64
N PHE A 510 -8.26 18.04 7.22
CA PHE A 510 -9.55 17.75 7.84
C PHE A 510 -9.88 18.75 8.95
N TYR A 511 -8.95 19.00 9.87
CA TYR A 511 -9.17 19.94 10.98
C TYR A 511 -9.41 21.36 10.50
N PHE A 512 -8.62 21.83 9.54
CA PHE A 512 -8.81 23.13 8.92
C PHE A 512 -10.21 23.26 8.30
N PHE A 513 -10.66 22.23 7.57
CA PHE A 513 -11.98 22.21 6.95
C PHE A 513 -13.11 22.17 7.98
N ALA A 514 -13.05 21.24 8.95
CA ALA A 514 -14.07 21.09 9.99
C ALA A 514 -14.19 22.33 10.87
N LEU A 515 -13.06 22.92 11.29
CA LEU A 515 -13.06 24.16 12.06
C LEU A 515 -13.54 25.34 11.22
N SER A 516 -13.22 25.41 9.93
CA SER A 516 -13.73 26.46 9.03
C SER A 516 -15.26 26.44 8.97
N ILE A 517 -15.88 25.26 8.86
CA ILE A 517 -17.34 25.09 8.90
C ILE A 517 -17.94 25.64 10.20
N LEU A 518 -17.24 25.51 11.34
CA LEU A 518 -17.74 25.93 12.65
C LEU A 518 -17.39 27.37 13.04
N LEU A 519 -16.23 27.90 12.64
CA LEU A 519 -15.68 29.18 13.10
C LEU A 519 -15.97 30.35 12.17
N ILE A 520 -15.90 30.17 10.85
CA ILE A 520 -16.21 31.22 9.86
C ILE A 520 -17.64 31.79 10.06
N PRO A 521 -18.70 30.96 10.26
CA PRO A 521 -20.03 31.47 10.61
C PRO A 521 -20.01 32.38 11.84
N LYS A 522 -19.28 31.98 12.89
CA LYS A 522 -19.25 32.74 14.14
C LYS A 522 -18.51 34.07 13.99
N ALA A 523 -17.35 34.06 13.32
CA ALA A 523 -16.58 35.25 13.06
C ALA A 523 -17.40 36.25 12.23
N THR A 524 -18.01 35.80 11.13
CA THR A 524 -18.86 36.66 10.29
C THR A 524 -20.01 37.28 11.09
N LEU A 525 -20.75 36.51 11.89
CA LEU A 525 -21.82 37.04 12.75
C LEU A 525 -21.33 38.09 13.76
N VAL A 526 -20.17 37.88 14.39
CA VAL A 526 -19.61 38.82 15.36
C VAL A 526 -19.16 40.12 14.68
N PHE A 527 -18.51 40.04 13.52
CA PHE A 527 -18.06 41.21 12.77
C PHE A 527 -19.23 41.98 12.14
N PHE A 528 -20.24 41.30 11.58
CA PHE A 528 -21.41 41.94 10.95
C PHE A 528 -22.43 42.47 11.97
N ARG A 529 -22.40 42.05 13.24
CA ARG A 529 -23.22 42.63 14.31
C ARG A 529 -22.96 44.14 14.54
N LYS A 530 -21.82 44.66 14.07
CA LYS A 530 -21.47 46.09 14.20
C LYS A 530 -22.00 47.00 13.09
N GLN A 531 -22.77 46.52 12.10
CA GLN A 531 -23.34 47.39 11.06
C GLN A 531 -24.79 47.05 10.68
N TYR A 532 -25.58 48.10 10.44
CA TYR A 532 -26.96 48.15 9.94
C TYR A 532 -27.21 47.31 8.65
N ALA A 533 -26.15 46.80 8.01
CA ALA A 533 -26.16 45.97 6.81
C ALA A 533 -26.73 44.55 7.00
N TYR A 534 -26.77 44.02 8.24
CA TYR A 534 -27.27 42.66 8.51
C TYR A 534 -28.76 42.46 8.17
N LYS A 535 -29.61 43.47 8.45
CA LYS A 535 -31.03 43.44 8.06
C LYS A 535 -31.23 43.55 6.54
N LYS A 536 -30.32 44.22 5.83
CA LYS A 536 -30.37 44.42 4.37
C LYS A 536 -29.87 43.19 3.60
N LEU A 537 -28.91 42.45 4.15
CA LEU A 537 -28.45 41.17 3.58
C LEU A 537 -29.59 40.14 3.59
N ILE A 538 -30.28 39.94 4.72
CA ILE A 538 -31.39 38.99 4.87
C ILE A 538 -32.54 39.25 3.88
N ALA A 539 -32.71 40.49 3.39
CA ALA A 539 -33.79 40.86 2.49
C ALA A 539 -33.59 40.42 1.02
N ASN A 540 -32.38 40.09 0.57
CA ASN A 540 -32.08 39.91 -0.86
C ASN A 540 -31.93 38.41 -1.26
N ARG A 541 -32.79 37.88 -2.12
CA ARG A 541 -32.90 36.43 -2.42
C ARG A 541 -31.82 35.87 -3.38
N GLY A 542 -30.53 35.96 -3.03
CA GLY A 542 -29.41 35.41 -3.83
C GLY A 542 -28.73 34.15 -3.23
N LEU A 543 -27.92 33.43 -4.03
CA LEU A 543 -27.17 32.23 -3.61
C LEU A 543 -26.19 32.51 -2.45
N LEU A 544 -25.54 33.70 -2.47
CA LEU A 544 -24.67 34.21 -1.41
C LEU A 544 -25.40 34.41 -0.07
N ASN A 545 -26.74 34.48 -0.11
CA ASN A 545 -27.61 34.68 1.04
C ASN A 545 -28.06 33.36 1.67
N TYR A 546 -28.04 32.25 0.91
CA TYR A 546 -28.33 30.92 1.45
C TYR A 546 -27.17 30.43 2.33
N THR A 547 -25.92 30.72 1.93
CA THR A 547 -24.74 30.45 2.75
C THR A 547 -24.76 31.30 4.01
N THR A 548 -24.93 32.62 3.95
CA THR A 548 -25.03 33.49 5.15
C THR A 548 -26.21 33.15 6.06
N ARG A 549 -27.34 32.68 5.54
CA ARG A 549 -28.47 32.17 6.35
C ARG A 549 -28.15 30.84 7.03
N THR A 550 -27.50 29.93 6.31
CA THR A 550 -26.96 28.68 6.88
C THR A 550 -25.98 28.95 8.03
N LEU A 551 -25.19 30.04 7.93
CA LEU A 551 -24.25 30.48 8.96
C LEU A 551 -24.94 31.00 10.25
N VAL A 552 -26.14 31.58 10.16
CA VAL A 552 -26.94 32.07 11.31
C VAL A 552 -27.58 30.92 12.08
N ASP A 553 -28.10 29.92 11.37
CA ASP A 553 -28.88 28.84 11.96
C ASP A 553 -28.05 27.89 12.83
N ILE A 554 -26.77 27.69 12.49
CA ILE A 554 -25.82 26.91 13.32
C ILE A 554 -25.69 27.52 14.73
N TYR A 555 -25.75 28.85 14.81
CA TYR A 555 -25.63 29.59 16.08
C TYR A 555 -26.94 29.69 16.86
N SER A 556 -28.07 29.26 16.29
CA SER A 556 -29.35 29.19 17.01
C SER A 556 -29.33 28.19 18.18
N VAL A 557 -28.31 27.32 18.25
CA VAL A 557 -28.11 26.34 19.32
C VAL A 557 -26.66 26.40 19.84
N PRO A 558 -26.29 27.41 20.66
CA PRO A 558 -24.90 27.62 21.09
C PRO A 558 -24.27 26.41 21.78
N ARG A 559 -25.05 25.66 22.59
CA ARG A 559 -24.59 24.45 23.27
C ARG A 559 -24.07 23.39 22.29
N LEU A 560 -24.75 23.19 21.17
CA LEU A 560 -24.34 22.22 20.15
C LEU A 560 -22.98 22.60 19.54
N TRP A 561 -22.80 23.89 19.23
CA TRP A 561 -21.54 24.42 18.72
C TRP A 561 -20.38 24.18 19.69
N TYR A 562 -20.56 24.51 20.98
CA TYR A 562 -19.52 24.28 21.98
C TYR A 562 -19.17 22.79 22.09
N CYS A 563 -20.16 21.90 22.12
CA CYS A 563 -19.88 20.47 22.21
C CYS A 563 -19.18 19.91 20.96
N MET A 564 -19.51 20.37 19.74
CA MET A 564 -18.80 19.97 18.52
C MET A 564 -17.33 20.42 18.54
N VAL A 565 -17.08 21.68 18.90
CA VAL A 565 -15.72 22.22 18.99
C VAL A 565 -14.92 21.51 20.09
N SER A 566 -15.51 21.32 21.27
CA SER A 566 -14.89 20.57 22.37
C SER A 566 -14.55 19.13 21.98
N TYR A 567 -15.41 18.46 21.20
CA TYR A 567 -15.12 17.11 20.71
C TYR A 567 -13.94 17.09 19.72
N LEU A 568 -13.85 18.06 18.82
CA LEU A 568 -12.69 18.19 17.92
C LEU A 568 -11.38 18.40 18.70
N PHE A 569 -11.41 19.23 19.75
CA PHE A 569 -10.26 19.40 20.65
C PHE A 569 -9.94 18.14 21.46
N TYR A 570 -10.95 17.43 21.96
CA TYR A 570 -10.75 16.15 22.65
C TYR A 570 -9.99 15.15 21.77
N LEU A 571 -10.32 15.06 20.47
CA LEU A 571 -9.64 14.17 19.53
C LEU A 571 -8.15 14.54 19.28
N ILE A 572 -7.69 15.74 19.62
CA ILE A 572 -6.26 16.10 19.57
C ILE A 572 -5.60 15.96 20.94
N LEU A 573 -6.29 16.42 21.98
CA LEU A 573 -5.69 16.63 23.30
C LEU A 573 -5.75 15.40 24.21
N CYS A 574 -6.64 14.45 23.93
CA CYS A 574 -6.91 13.33 24.82
C CYS A 574 -6.77 11.98 24.10
N PRO A 575 -6.47 10.90 24.85
CA PRO A 575 -6.56 9.54 24.33
C PRO A 575 -7.97 9.20 23.88
N TRP A 576 -8.06 8.51 22.74
CA TRP A 576 -9.31 8.07 22.13
C TRP A 576 -9.76 6.76 22.75
N LEU A 577 -8.83 5.82 22.90
CA LEU A 577 -9.09 4.43 23.28
C LEU A 577 -8.09 3.96 24.36
N CYS A 578 -8.50 3.01 25.19
CA CYS A 578 -7.63 2.29 26.11
C CYS A 578 -7.84 0.78 25.95
N GLY A 579 -6.82 0.03 25.54
CA GLY A 579 -7.00 -1.37 25.18
C GLY A 579 -5.76 -2.23 25.25
N GLN A 580 -5.96 -3.54 25.14
CA GLN A 580 -4.91 -4.54 25.12
C GLN A 580 -4.27 -4.57 23.72
N VAL A 581 -3.07 -4.01 23.62
CA VAL A 581 -2.35 -3.87 22.34
C VAL A 581 -1.35 -4.99 22.09
N LEU A 582 -0.97 -5.70 23.15
CA LEU A 582 0.02 -6.78 23.14
C LEU A 582 -0.60 -8.08 23.65
N MET A 583 0.07 -9.21 23.43
CA MET A 583 -0.35 -10.51 23.94
C MET A 583 -0.35 -10.56 25.47
N GLU A 584 0.63 -9.89 26.07
CA GLU A 584 0.81 -9.75 27.51
C GLU A 584 1.21 -8.29 27.83
N GLY A 585 0.97 -7.85 29.06
CA GLY A 585 1.31 -6.51 29.54
C GLY A 585 0.10 -5.62 29.79
N GLU A 586 0.36 -4.40 30.25
CA GLU A 586 -0.67 -3.41 30.56
C GLU A 586 -1.36 -2.86 29.31
N ARG A 587 -2.55 -2.29 29.51
CA ARG A 587 -3.31 -1.64 28.44
C ARG A 587 -2.61 -0.36 27.98
N GLY A 588 -2.57 -0.15 26.67
CA GLY A 588 -2.09 1.07 26.04
C GLY A 588 -3.20 2.09 25.83
N TYR A 589 -2.82 3.34 25.60
CA TYR A 589 -3.71 4.44 25.24
C TYR A 589 -3.46 4.89 23.81
N MET A 590 -4.50 4.91 22.96
CA MET A 590 -4.36 5.37 21.57
C MET A 590 -4.65 6.87 21.48
N THR A 591 -3.78 7.59 20.79
CA THR A 591 -3.96 9.00 20.39
C THR A 591 -3.96 9.11 18.87
N TYR A 592 -4.15 10.32 18.33
CA TYR A 592 -3.97 10.56 16.90
C TYR A 592 -2.52 10.36 16.43
N GLN A 593 -1.54 10.42 17.32
CA GLN A 593 -0.12 10.25 16.99
C GLN A 593 0.28 8.77 16.97
N GLY A 594 -0.40 7.92 17.74
CA GLY A 594 -0.02 6.54 17.96
C GLY A 594 -0.49 5.99 19.30
N TRP A 595 -0.04 4.79 19.62
CA TRP A 595 -0.23 4.13 20.91
C TRP A 595 0.86 4.54 21.91
N ILE A 596 0.44 4.85 23.14
CA ILE A 596 1.29 5.10 24.28
C ILE A 596 1.12 3.94 25.25
N LEU A 597 2.21 3.24 25.54
CA LEU A 597 2.25 2.13 26.49
C LEU A 597 2.89 2.61 27.79
N ARG A 598 2.35 2.20 28.94
CA ARG A 598 3.03 2.42 30.23
C ARG A 598 4.12 1.36 30.36
N SER A 599 5.38 1.81 30.45
CA SER A 599 6.48 0.90 30.75
C SER A 599 6.45 0.55 32.24
N ASN A 600 6.53 -0.75 32.56
CA ASN A 600 6.76 -1.25 33.93
C ASN A 600 8.24 -1.57 34.19
N THR A 601 9.17 -1.09 33.37
CA THR A 601 10.60 -1.23 33.67
C THR A 601 11.05 -0.11 34.59
N ASN A 602 11.54 -0.47 35.78
CA ASN A 602 12.25 0.39 36.74
C ASN A 602 13.59 0.94 36.21
N GLU A 603 13.70 1.21 34.91
CA GLU A 603 14.88 1.79 34.29
C GLU A 603 14.54 3.23 33.87
N MET A 604 15.10 4.17 34.64
CA MET A 604 15.22 5.62 34.38
C MET A 604 13.94 6.39 33.93
N PRO A 605 13.40 7.30 34.78
CA PRO A 605 12.16 8.04 34.51
C PRO A 605 12.31 9.24 33.54
N SER A 606 13.30 9.25 32.64
CA SER A 606 13.69 10.45 31.88
C SER A 606 13.43 10.42 30.37
N GLU A 607 12.87 9.35 29.80
CA GLU A 607 12.53 9.34 28.37
C GLU A 607 11.04 9.67 28.16
N LYS A 608 10.76 10.58 27.22
CA LYS A 608 9.39 10.90 26.78
C LYS A 608 8.64 9.60 26.50
N PRO A 609 7.33 9.52 26.80
CA PRO A 609 6.54 8.33 26.49
C PRO A 609 6.68 8.00 25.00
N SER A 610 7.26 6.84 24.70
CA SER A 610 7.49 6.38 23.33
C SER A 610 6.15 6.10 22.65
N VAL A 611 5.89 6.79 21.54
CA VAL A 611 4.69 6.64 20.73
C VAL A 611 4.95 5.57 19.66
N PHE A 612 4.10 4.54 19.61
CA PHE A 612 4.20 3.43 18.66
C PHE A 612 3.04 3.42 17.67
N GLY A 613 3.20 2.74 16.54
CA GLY A 613 2.12 2.57 15.56
C GLY A 613 1.80 3.85 14.77
N PHE A 614 2.74 4.78 14.70
CA PHE A 614 2.75 5.82 13.67
C PHE A 614 3.43 5.24 12.42
N PRO A 615 2.79 5.23 11.24
CA PRO A 615 1.53 5.89 10.91
C PRO A 615 0.30 4.93 10.92
N ASP A 616 0.44 3.70 11.41
CA ASP A 616 -0.60 2.66 11.42
C ASP A 616 -1.95 3.11 11.95
N VAL A 617 -1.96 3.97 12.99
CA VAL A 617 -3.20 4.51 13.59
C VAL A 617 -4.10 5.24 12.59
N MET A 618 -3.58 5.63 11.41
CA MET A 618 -4.38 6.22 10.34
C MET A 618 -5.60 5.37 9.97
N VAL A 619 -5.52 4.04 10.09
CA VAL A 619 -6.62 3.11 9.74
C VAL A 619 -7.80 3.20 10.71
N VAL A 620 -7.61 3.82 11.87
CA VAL A 620 -8.65 4.12 12.84
C VAL A 620 -9.00 5.61 12.80
N VAL A 621 -7.99 6.46 12.76
CA VAL A 621 -8.13 7.92 12.81
C VAL A 621 -8.85 8.45 11.57
N LEU A 622 -8.34 8.18 10.37
CA LEU A 622 -8.90 8.76 9.15
C LEU A 622 -10.34 8.28 8.89
N PRO A 623 -10.69 6.99 9.03
CA PRO A 623 -12.07 6.57 8.85
C PRO A 623 -13.04 7.21 9.86
N HIS A 624 -12.64 7.38 11.12
CA HIS A 624 -13.47 8.07 12.11
C HIS A 624 -13.70 9.53 11.74
N LEU A 625 -12.63 10.26 11.42
CA LEU A 625 -12.74 11.68 11.06
C LEU A 625 -13.59 11.87 9.79
N CYS A 626 -13.35 11.08 8.75
CA CYS A 626 -13.96 11.28 7.44
C CYS A 626 -15.37 10.69 7.28
N PHE A 627 -15.70 9.59 7.98
CA PHE A 627 -16.99 8.90 7.82
C PHE A 627 -17.91 9.03 9.03
N VAL A 628 -17.40 9.47 10.17
CA VAL A 628 -18.20 9.69 11.37
C VAL A 628 -18.27 11.17 11.69
N VAL A 629 -17.12 11.82 11.92
CA VAL A 629 -17.10 13.20 12.42
C VAL A 629 -17.53 14.20 11.34
N LEU A 630 -16.93 14.18 10.14
CA LEU A 630 -17.29 15.11 9.08
C LEU A 630 -18.76 15.00 8.68
N PRO A 631 -19.28 13.79 8.38
CA PRO A 631 -20.68 13.66 7.97
C PRO A 631 -21.62 14.03 9.10
N ALA A 632 -21.29 13.74 10.36
CA ALA A 632 -22.10 14.19 11.49
C ALA A 632 -22.15 15.72 11.58
N ILE A 633 -21.03 16.43 11.42
CA ILE A 633 -21.01 17.90 11.38
C ILE A 633 -21.92 18.41 10.26
N LEU A 634 -21.80 17.87 9.03
CA LEU A 634 -22.60 18.29 7.88
C LEU A 634 -24.11 18.02 8.09
N VAL A 635 -24.45 16.86 8.66
CA VAL A 635 -25.84 16.48 8.98
C VAL A 635 -26.43 17.36 10.09
N MET A 636 -25.65 17.67 11.12
CA MET A 636 -26.08 18.58 12.18
C MET A 636 -26.34 19.99 11.63
N VAL A 637 -25.45 20.50 10.75
CA VAL A 637 -25.68 21.75 10.03
C VAL A 637 -26.94 21.67 9.18
N ALA A 638 -27.15 20.59 8.44
CA ALA A 638 -28.34 20.40 7.61
C ALA A 638 -29.65 20.43 8.43
N PHE A 639 -29.69 19.82 9.62
CA PHE A 639 -30.84 19.93 10.51
C PHE A 639 -31.13 21.35 10.99
N LEU A 640 -30.08 22.14 11.26
CA LEU A 640 -30.23 23.52 11.71
C LEU A 640 -30.77 24.41 10.59
N VAL A 641 -30.25 24.23 9.36
CA VAL A 641 -30.73 24.92 8.15
C VAL A 641 -32.19 24.54 7.84
N GLU A 642 -32.50 23.24 7.90
CA GLU A 642 -33.86 22.73 7.69
C GLU A 642 -34.86 23.40 8.65
N ARG A 643 -34.49 23.47 9.93
CA ARG A 643 -35.29 24.15 10.95
C ARG A 643 -35.49 25.64 10.65
N GLY A 644 -34.44 26.36 10.25
CA GLY A 644 -34.52 27.79 9.90
C GLY A 644 -35.49 28.04 8.74
N ILE A 645 -35.35 27.26 7.66
CA ILE A 645 -36.25 27.32 6.49
C ILE A 645 -37.70 27.00 6.87
N TYR A 646 -37.90 25.98 7.70
CA TYR A 646 -39.22 25.59 8.18
C TYR A 646 -39.89 26.71 9.00
N GLN A 647 -39.17 27.32 9.94
CA GLN A 647 -39.68 28.42 10.77
C GLN A 647 -40.04 29.64 9.95
N ASP A 648 -39.22 30.00 8.96
CA ASP A 648 -39.48 31.16 8.12
C ASP A 648 -40.66 30.92 7.16
N SER A 649 -40.83 29.68 6.68
CA SER A 649 -42.00 29.28 5.89
C SER A 649 -43.29 29.32 6.72
N LEU A 650 -43.24 28.93 8.01
CA LEU A 650 -44.39 29.06 8.92
C LEU A 650 -44.72 30.52 9.22
N ARG A 651 -43.71 31.36 9.50
CA ARG A 651 -43.91 32.79 9.75
C ARG A 651 -44.52 33.50 8.54
N SER A 652 -44.10 33.17 7.32
CA SER A 652 -44.68 33.75 6.10
C SER A 652 -46.12 33.30 5.85
N LEU A 653 -46.47 32.06 6.21
CA LEU A 653 -47.85 31.55 6.18
C LEU A 653 -48.75 32.20 7.24
N SER A 654 -48.22 32.48 8.44
CA SER A 654 -48.97 33.13 9.52
C SER A 654 -49.20 34.62 9.25
N ARG A 655 -48.17 35.34 8.77
CA ARG A 655 -48.23 36.79 8.54
C ARG A 655 -49.23 37.18 7.44
N LYS A 656 -49.54 36.29 6.50
CA LYS A 656 -50.59 36.48 5.48
C LYS A 656 -52.01 36.20 6.00
N LYS A 657 -52.18 35.67 7.21
CA LYS A 657 -53.50 35.39 7.80
C LYS A 657 -54.02 36.59 8.60
N ASP A 658 -53.12 37.36 9.22
CA ASP A 658 -53.47 38.55 10.02
C ASP A 658 -53.77 39.80 9.17
N ASP A 659 -53.25 39.88 7.93
CA ASP A 659 -53.54 40.98 7.00
C ASP A 659 -54.90 40.84 6.27
N SER A 660 -55.76 39.89 6.68
CA SER A 660 -57.07 39.66 6.03
C SER A 660 -58.25 40.49 6.58
N ASP A 661 -58.00 41.37 7.56
CA ASP A 661 -59.03 42.25 8.15
C ASP A 661 -58.80 43.76 7.91
N VAL A 662 -58.12 44.17 6.82
CA VAL A 662 -58.07 45.59 6.42
C VAL A 662 -58.44 45.77 4.94
N LYS A 663 -59.41 46.67 4.74
CA LYS A 663 -60.21 46.97 3.54
C LYS A 663 -59.47 47.18 2.20
N SER A 664 -60.05 46.58 1.17
CA SER A 664 -60.21 46.97 -0.25
C SER A 664 -59.40 48.16 -0.82
N ASN A 665 -58.58 47.89 -1.86
CA ASN A 665 -58.78 48.38 -3.23
C ASN A 665 -57.80 47.73 -4.23
N GLU A 666 -58.21 47.70 -5.49
CA GLU A 666 -57.79 46.86 -6.62
C GLU A 666 -56.28 46.80 -6.96
N ILE A 667 -55.81 45.62 -7.36
CA ILE A 667 -55.24 45.26 -8.70
C ILE A 667 -54.53 43.89 -8.59
N SER A 668 -55.08 42.91 -9.33
CA SER A 668 -54.51 41.61 -9.75
C SER A 668 -53.37 40.97 -8.93
N SER A 669 -53.68 40.41 -7.75
CA SER A 669 -52.75 39.50 -7.08
C SER A 669 -52.87 38.08 -7.64
N SER A 670 -51.83 37.63 -8.34
CA SER A 670 -51.65 36.25 -8.76
C SER A 670 -51.96 35.25 -7.63
N THR A 671 -52.78 34.26 -7.95
CA THR A 671 -53.16 33.10 -7.13
C THR A 671 -51.98 32.15 -6.85
N CYS A 672 -50.73 32.58 -7.05
CA CYS A 672 -49.53 31.72 -7.08
C CYS A 672 -48.83 31.57 -5.71
N GLY A 673 -49.32 32.22 -4.64
CA GLY A 673 -48.58 32.26 -3.37
C GLY A 673 -48.76 31.06 -2.43
N ARG A 674 -49.96 30.48 -2.31
CA ARG A 674 -50.30 29.52 -1.22
C ARG A 674 -49.90 28.08 -1.53
N GLY A 675 -49.89 27.70 -2.80
CA GLY A 675 -49.42 26.40 -3.27
C GLY A 675 -47.91 26.23 -3.05
N ASP A 676 -47.13 27.26 -3.39
CA ASP A 676 -45.67 27.26 -3.33
C ASP A 676 -45.14 26.98 -1.90
N TYR A 677 -45.69 27.63 -0.87
CA TYR A 677 -45.30 27.36 0.53
C TYR A 677 -45.68 25.96 1.02
N ARG A 678 -46.79 25.38 0.55
CA ARG A 678 -47.15 23.98 0.88
C ARG A 678 -46.17 23.00 0.23
N PHE A 679 -45.75 23.26 -1.00
CA PHE A 679 -44.72 22.48 -1.68
C PHE A 679 -43.36 22.60 -0.97
N VAL A 680 -42.97 23.79 -0.52
CA VAL A 680 -41.75 23.99 0.30
C VAL A 680 -41.82 23.20 1.61
N LEU A 681 -42.93 23.25 2.34
CA LEU A 681 -43.14 22.46 3.57
C LEU A 681 -43.05 20.94 3.33
N LEU A 682 -43.61 20.45 2.22
CA LEU A 682 -43.52 19.03 1.84
C LEU A 682 -42.09 18.62 1.49
N ARG A 683 -41.35 19.46 0.74
CA ARG A 683 -39.93 19.23 0.43
C ARG A 683 -39.06 19.24 1.68
N VAL A 684 -39.28 20.19 2.58
CA VAL A 684 -38.56 20.29 3.87
C VAL A 684 -38.79 19.04 4.73
N ARG A 685 -40.03 18.52 4.79
CA ARG A 685 -40.33 17.24 5.46
C ARG A 685 -39.62 16.05 4.82
N LEU A 686 -39.51 16.01 3.49
CA LEU A 686 -38.76 14.96 2.78
C LEU A 686 -37.26 15.05 3.08
N ILE A 687 -36.69 16.25 3.03
CA ILE A 687 -35.28 16.52 3.39
C ILE A 687 -35.02 16.02 4.82
N ARG A 688 -35.89 16.35 5.78
CA ARG A 688 -35.74 15.87 7.17
C ARG A 688 -35.71 14.35 7.28
N LYS A 689 -36.57 13.63 6.53
CA LYS A 689 -36.54 12.15 6.50
C LYS A 689 -35.21 11.62 5.97
N ILE A 690 -34.69 12.22 4.90
CA ILE A 690 -33.39 11.85 4.32
C ILE A 690 -32.26 12.08 5.34
N VAL A 691 -32.21 13.25 5.97
CA VAL A 691 -31.17 13.60 6.96
C VAL A 691 -31.25 12.68 8.20
N LEU A 692 -32.45 12.25 8.61
CA LEU A 692 -32.62 11.23 9.67
C LEU A 692 -32.07 9.87 9.27
N ILE A 693 -32.32 9.40 8.04
CA ILE A 693 -31.77 8.13 7.53
C ILE A 693 -30.24 8.20 7.51
N ILE A 694 -29.67 9.31 7.03
CA ILE A 694 -28.21 9.52 7.04
C ILE A 694 -27.66 9.52 8.47
N SER A 695 -28.36 10.14 9.43
CA SER A 695 -27.97 10.13 10.85
C SER A 695 -27.91 8.70 11.41
N LEU A 696 -28.92 7.88 11.10
CA LEU A 696 -28.95 6.47 11.51
C LEU A 696 -27.80 5.68 10.86
N ALA A 697 -27.51 5.93 9.58
CA ALA A 697 -26.39 5.30 8.88
C ALA A 697 -25.03 5.66 9.50
N ILE A 698 -24.83 6.93 9.88
CA ILE A 698 -23.61 7.39 10.58
C ILE A 698 -23.48 6.69 11.94
N CYS A 699 -24.54 6.67 12.75
CA CYS A 699 -24.53 5.99 14.05
C CYS A 699 -24.26 4.49 13.90
N TRP A 700 -24.91 3.83 12.93
CA TRP A 700 -24.70 2.43 12.62
C TRP A 700 -23.24 2.14 12.26
N TYR A 701 -22.67 2.91 11.34
CA TYR A 701 -21.27 2.78 10.94
C TYR A 701 -20.31 3.01 12.11
N HIS A 702 -20.56 4.04 12.93
CA HIS A 702 -19.76 4.34 14.10
C HIS A 702 -19.79 3.22 15.14
N PHE A 703 -20.97 2.66 15.44
CA PHE A 703 -21.08 1.54 16.38
C PHE A 703 -20.46 0.26 15.85
N LEU A 704 -20.50 0.00 14.54
CA LEU A 704 -19.76 -1.10 13.93
C LEU A 704 -18.26 -0.94 14.13
N ASN A 705 -17.70 0.27 13.89
CA ASN A 705 -16.28 0.54 14.13
C ASN A 705 -15.92 0.37 15.61
N CYS A 706 -16.76 0.88 16.53
CA CYS A 706 -16.55 0.71 17.96
C CYS A 706 -16.55 -0.77 18.37
N ARG A 707 -17.48 -1.57 17.85
CA ARG A 707 -17.55 -3.02 18.10
C ARG A 707 -16.29 -3.74 17.61
N ASP A 708 -15.84 -3.40 16.41
CA ASP A 708 -14.65 -4.01 15.82
C ASP A 708 -13.40 -3.65 16.64
N LEU A 709 -13.28 -2.41 17.10
CA LEU A 709 -12.21 -1.97 18.02
C LEU A 709 -12.30 -2.66 19.39
N CYS A 710 -13.50 -2.83 19.96
CA CYS A 710 -13.67 -3.56 21.23
C CYS A 710 -13.09 -4.96 21.16
N LYS A 711 -13.32 -5.68 20.05
CA LYS A 711 -12.83 -7.04 19.86
C LYS A 711 -11.35 -7.10 19.50
N ALA A 712 -10.84 -6.11 18.78
CA ALA A 712 -9.42 -6.04 18.41
C ALA A 712 -8.52 -5.87 19.63
N TYR A 713 -8.93 -5.03 20.57
CA TYR A 713 -8.11 -4.60 21.72
C TYR A 713 -8.71 -4.97 23.08
N ASP A 714 -9.63 -5.95 23.14
CA ASP A 714 -10.29 -6.42 24.38
C ASP A 714 -10.80 -5.26 25.27
N MET A 715 -11.62 -4.38 24.68
CA MET A 715 -12.10 -3.16 25.34
C MET A 715 -13.59 -3.22 25.71
N ASN A 716 -13.94 -2.53 26.81
CA ASN A 716 -15.32 -2.20 27.14
C ASN A 716 -15.61 -0.74 26.72
N PRO A 717 -16.60 -0.48 25.84
CA PRO A 717 -16.84 0.86 25.29
C PRO A 717 -17.29 1.89 26.33
N PHE A 718 -17.90 1.45 27.43
CA PHE A 718 -18.39 2.33 28.49
C PHE A 718 -17.31 2.70 29.51
N ILE A 719 -16.26 1.89 29.62
CA ILE A 719 -15.18 2.10 30.59
C ILE A 719 -13.95 2.69 29.89
N HIS A 720 -13.57 2.11 28.76
CA HIS A 720 -12.28 2.38 28.15
C HIS A 720 -12.29 3.48 27.08
N PHE A 721 -13.46 3.79 26.51
CA PHE A 721 -13.59 4.87 25.52
C PHE A 721 -15.01 5.47 25.42
N PRO A 722 -15.61 5.90 26.56
CA PRO A 722 -16.98 6.39 26.57
C PRO A 722 -17.17 7.68 25.74
N ILE A 723 -16.17 8.58 25.74
CA ILE A 723 -16.26 9.83 24.97
C ILE A 723 -16.19 9.52 23.46
N TYR A 724 -15.23 8.71 23.02
CA TYR A 724 -15.11 8.33 21.62
C TYR A 724 -16.37 7.65 21.08
N SER A 725 -16.98 6.73 21.84
CA SER A 725 -18.14 5.92 21.39
C SER A 725 -19.49 6.64 21.46
N MET A 726 -19.66 7.60 22.38
CA MET A 726 -20.98 8.19 22.64
C MET A 726 -21.12 9.64 22.14
N SER A 727 -20.02 10.38 21.96
CA SER A 727 -20.12 11.80 21.60
C SER A 727 -20.91 12.05 20.30
N VAL A 728 -20.60 11.35 19.21
CA VAL A 728 -21.29 11.59 17.92
C VAL A 728 -22.77 11.18 17.96
N PRO A 729 -23.15 9.97 18.44
CA PRO A 729 -24.56 9.60 18.58
C PRO A 729 -25.35 10.55 19.48
N LEU A 730 -24.78 10.98 20.61
CA LEU A 730 -25.44 11.91 21.53
C LEU A 730 -25.62 13.30 20.91
N LEU A 731 -24.63 13.80 20.17
CA LEU A 731 -24.73 15.09 19.47
C LEU A 731 -25.79 15.05 18.37
N LEU A 732 -25.88 13.95 17.61
CA LEU A 732 -26.93 13.76 16.60
C LEU A 732 -28.30 13.68 17.25
N ALA A 733 -28.46 12.88 18.30
CA ALA A 733 -29.73 12.75 19.04
C ALA A 733 -30.17 14.09 19.64
N TYR A 734 -29.25 14.83 20.26
CA TYR A 734 -29.50 16.16 20.80
C TYR A 734 -29.92 17.14 19.70
N THR A 735 -29.26 17.11 18.54
CA THR A 735 -29.60 17.95 17.39
C THR A 735 -31.01 17.63 16.88
N ILE A 736 -31.32 16.35 16.64
CA ILE A 736 -32.65 15.90 16.20
C ILE A 736 -33.74 16.36 17.17
N TYR A 737 -33.50 16.21 18.47
CA TYR A 737 -34.44 16.64 19.51
C TYR A 737 -34.65 18.16 19.51
N ARG A 738 -33.56 18.94 19.46
CA ARG A 738 -33.62 20.41 19.47
C ARG A 738 -34.27 20.98 18.21
N THR A 739 -34.12 20.33 17.06
CA THR A 739 -34.74 20.76 15.81
C THR A 739 -36.16 20.19 15.62
N ARG A 740 -36.63 19.28 16.48
CA ARG A 740 -38.00 18.75 16.48
C ARG A 740 -39.00 19.69 17.17
N ARG A 741 -38.55 20.44 18.18
CA ARG A 741 -39.40 21.40 18.90
C ARG A 741 -39.75 22.59 17.99
N ILE A 742 -40.94 22.49 17.38
CA ILE A 742 -41.77 23.61 16.96
C ILE A 742 -42.52 24.10 18.19
#